data_AF-A0A965LMR9-F1
#
_entry.id   AF-A0A965LMR9-F1
#
_cell.length_a   1.000
_cell.length_b   1.000
_cell.length_c   1.000
_cell.angle_alpha   90.00
_cell.angle_beta   90.00
_cell.angle_gamma   90.00
#
_symmetry.space_group_name_H-M   'P 1'
#
loop_
_entity.id
_entity.type
_entity.pdbx_description
1 polymer ?
#
loop_
_entity_poly.entity_id
_entity_poly.type
_entity_poly.pdbx_seq_one_letter_code
_entity_poly.pdbx_strand_id
1 'polypeptide(L)'
;MKQALATGNFTVQGLGTSSSTSLSNATKVGVSQVLARMSYASTLSHLRRIQTPVEKSGKLLAPRKLHGTSWGFMCPVETPEGHSVGIVKTMSLLTSVSQHVPSSTVLHFLTESGVTWITNVNGVLLAYTTKPLELVTEMRAAKTSSRLHPHTSIAWYTLLNSILIETDGGRVVRPVFRVGAPYPENRSDWNEWVKSCIEFIDASETETLRIALTKDQVTSHSHHEIHPSMLIGHMAGTIPLSDHNQSPRNTYQSAMGKQSMCVYATNFAKRLDKNAYVLCSISRPIVETRSMNILKMQEMPFGMNAIVAIACYGGYNQEDSIIMNRSSVNRGLFRGLYYTMYKDEEHRNVTSGREEKFMRPQKHNTRKFKNTSYAAIGENGIPILHANIQENDVVIGKVVNLRHDTAGYSFRDASTTHKNAEAGRIDGVWQDKNSDGYPFVKVRIVSERIPQIGDKFSSRHGQKGTVGMLLNEEDMPFTGSGLRPDLIMNPHAVPSRMTIAQLMECIFGKISVRKGTLGDGTPYSHMKVEELRAQMLELGMHPYGNEILYNGQTGEMMQAEIFMGPTFYQRLKHMVIDKAHCMTNDHDVLTTTGWKPIDEVTLEDKVATLQEGNVVYEHPLQTFEYDYEGDMYEVEANQISLKVTPNHQMWVAKSYTRKQEWRYGFHEAADIMGKHVKYQKDGDWSVPAYQLSLSGLGAVDMEAWLTFFGIWIGDGWCTDSRVTIAANKPRVKSALEACLPRLNLTYRYCPNSCKLDISDKNLREYMRPLSVGATNKYLPEWVWKLNKEQSLTLISGLLLSDGHTGGSGSLFYSTSSIRLADDIQRLALHAGWSANKRLHTAAGTPYAIGNHSGVTTQDLWLLSFIQSKNRPAMNHGHHKTQRGQREEMVPFNGKVFCLEVPGHVFYVRR
;
A
#
# COMPACT_ATOMS: atom_id res chain seq x y z
N MET A 1 -25.22 -7.78 -17.39
CA MET A 1 -25.09 -8.07 -15.94
C MET A 1 -23.75 -8.70 -15.55
N LYS A 2 -23.36 -9.88 -16.07
CA LYS A 2 -22.07 -10.56 -15.72
C LYS A 2 -20.84 -9.64 -15.78
N GLN A 3 -20.68 -8.89 -16.87
CA GLN A 3 -19.56 -7.95 -17.03
C GLN A 3 -19.60 -6.80 -16.02
N ALA A 4 -20.78 -6.22 -15.75
CA ALA A 4 -20.93 -5.13 -14.79
C ALA A 4 -20.59 -5.59 -13.35
N LEU A 5 -21.04 -6.78 -12.95
CA LEU A 5 -20.69 -7.36 -11.64
C LEU A 5 -19.20 -7.74 -11.54
N ALA A 6 -18.61 -8.27 -12.61
CA ALA A 6 -17.20 -8.66 -12.62
C ALA A 6 -16.26 -7.46 -12.60
N THR A 7 -16.61 -6.38 -13.30
CA THR A 7 -15.77 -5.17 -13.40
C THR A 7 -16.08 -4.13 -12.33
N GLY A 8 -17.26 -4.21 -11.71
CA GLY A 8 -17.77 -3.16 -10.82
C GLY A 8 -18.15 -1.86 -11.54
N ASN A 9 -18.19 -1.87 -12.87
CA ASN A 9 -18.58 -0.74 -13.70
C ASN A 9 -20.06 -0.86 -14.06
N PHE A 10 -20.89 -0.09 -13.37
CA PHE A 10 -22.31 0.02 -13.67
C PHE A 10 -22.53 1.15 -14.69
N THR A 11 -22.25 0.86 -15.96
CA THR A 11 -22.63 1.72 -17.09
C THR A 11 -24.06 1.43 -17.51
N VAL A 12 -24.86 2.46 -17.75
CA VAL A 12 -26.05 2.32 -18.59
C VAL A 12 -25.58 2.27 -20.05
N GLN A 13 -25.38 1.08 -20.60
CA GLN A 13 -25.19 0.93 -22.04
C GLN A 13 -26.56 1.05 -22.73
N GLY A 14 -26.80 2.18 -23.40
CA GLY A 14 -27.85 2.31 -24.42
C GLY A 14 -29.12 3.04 -24.00
N LEU A 15 -29.17 4.33 -24.34
CA LEU A 15 -30.33 5.04 -24.92
C LEU A 15 -29.80 6.39 -25.45
N GLY A 16 -29.16 6.33 -26.60
CA GLY A 16 -28.64 7.48 -27.30
C GLY A 16 -28.41 7.07 -28.75
N THR A 17 -29.43 7.24 -29.57
CA THR A 17 -29.27 7.28 -31.02
C THR A 17 -28.21 8.33 -31.34
N SER A 18 -27.27 7.95 -32.21
CA SER A 18 -26.29 8.78 -32.92
C SER A 18 -26.45 10.30 -32.78
N SER A 19 -25.36 10.98 -32.41
CA SER A 19 -25.03 12.41 -32.63
C SER A 19 -24.98 13.40 -31.46
N SER A 20 -24.87 12.96 -30.20
CA SER A 20 -24.51 13.89 -29.10
C SER A 20 -23.30 13.43 -28.27
N THR A 21 -22.14 13.94 -28.66
CA THR A 21 -20.90 13.95 -27.89
C THR A 21 -21.09 14.90 -26.69
N SER A 22 -21.32 14.39 -25.47
CA SER A 22 -21.00 15.02 -24.16
C SER A 22 -21.87 14.59 -22.95
N LEU A 23 -22.57 13.46 -22.94
CA LEU A 23 -23.07 12.94 -21.64
C LEU A 23 -21.97 12.18 -20.90
N SER A 24 -21.61 12.68 -19.72
CA SER A 24 -20.58 12.13 -18.84
C SER A 24 -20.75 10.63 -18.62
N ASN A 25 -19.71 9.84 -18.95
CA ASN A 25 -19.53 8.45 -18.51
C ASN A 25 -19.32 8.40 -16.99
N ALA A 26 -20.33 8.77 -16.20
CA ALA A 26 -20.31 8.67 -14.75
C ALA A 26 -20.45 7.19 -14.34
N THR A 27 -19.41 6.39 -14.60
CA THR A 27 -19.31 5.03 -14.08
C THR A 27 -19.21 5.08 -12.56
N LYS A 28 -20.23 4.61 -11.86
CA LYS A 28 -20.12 4.32 -10.42
C LYS A 28 -19.20 3.11 -10.25
N VAL A 29 -17.95 3.37 -9.90
CA VAL A 29 -16.93 2.34 -9.64
C VAL A 29 -16.95 1.94 -8.16
N GLY A 30 -16.72 0.65 -7.89
CA GLY A 30 -16.48 0.15 -6.53
C GLY A 30 -17.71 -0.35 -5.78
N VAL A 31 -18.87 -0.45 -6.43
CA VAL A 31 -20.08 -1.08 -5.86
C VAL A 31 -19.91 -2.61 -5.76
N SER A 32 -19.38 -3.24 -6.82
CA SER A 32 -19.01 -4.67 -6.78
C SER A 32 -17.53 -4.80 -6.46
N GLN A 33 -17.21 -5.67 -5.50
CA GLN A 33 -15.85 -5.93 -5.02
C GLN A 33 -15.64 -7.43 -4.83
N VAL A 34 -14.41 -7.91 -5.01
CA VAL A 34 -14.04 -9.29 -4.69
C VAL A 34 -14.15 -9.49 -3.18
N LEU A 35 -14.85 -10.53 -2.75
CA LEU A 35 -15.02 -10.82 -1.32
C LEU A 35 -13.66 -11.02 -0.64
N ALA A 36 -13.32 -10.16 0.33
CA ALA A 36 -12.13 -10.28 1.15
C ALA A 36 -12.23 -11.48 2.11
N ARG A 37 -11.49 -12.55 1.80
CA ARG A 37 -11.48 -13.83 2.53
C ARG A 37 -10.13 -14.08 3.20
N MET A 38 -9.65 -13.09 3.97
CA MET A 38 -8.44 -13.25 4.78
C MET A 38 -8.73 -14.03 6.06
N SER A 39 -9.81 -13.63 6.74
CA SER A 39 -10.35 -14.30 7.91
C SER A 39 -11.87 -14.41 7.81
N TYR A 40 -12.46 -15.28 8.63
CA TYR A 40 -13.91 -15.36 8.75
C TYR A 40 -14.49 -14.00 9.19
N ALA A 41 -13.83 -13.35 10.14
CA ALA A 41 -14.21 -12.03 10.64
C ALA A 41 -14.10 -10.93 9.57
N SER A 42 -13.04 -10.95 8.74
CA SER A 42 -12.92 -10.05 7.58
C SER A 42 -14.06 -10.23 6.58
N THR A 43 -14.53 -11.47 6.38
CA THR A 43 -15.61 -11.78 5.45
C THR A 43 -16.92 -11.15 5.92
N LEU A 44 -17.27 -11.33 7.20
CA LEU A 44 -18.48 -10.74 7.81
C LEU A 44 -18.45 -9.21 7.75
N SER A 45 -17.32 -8.60 8.12
CA SER A 45 -17.14 -7.15 8.04
C SER A 45 -17.31 -6.62 6.61
N HIS A 46 -16.82 -7.36 5.61
CA HIS A 46 -16.92 -6.93 4.22
C HIS A 46 -18.38 -6.94 3.72
N LEU A 47 -19.19 -7.91 4.13
CA LEU A 47 -20.61 -7.99 3.78
C LEU A 47 -21.44 -6.85 4.40
N ARG A 48 -20.98 -6.26 5.51
CA ARG A 48 -21.65 -5.20 6.27
C ARG A 48 -21.12 -3.80 5.98
N ARG A 49 -20.22 -3.68 5.00
CA ARG A 49 -19.58 -2.43 4.60
C ARG A 49 -20.53 -1.55 3.80
N ILE A 50 -20.48 -0.26 4.08
CA ILE A 50 -21.16 0.80 3.32
C ILE A 50 -20.10 1.75 2.77
N GLN A 51 -20.21 2.08 1.48
CA GLN A 51 -19.32 3.02 0.82
C GLN A 51 -20.11 4.24 0.37
N THR A 52 -19.75 5.41 0.90
CA THR A 52 -20.33 6.68 0.47
C THR A 52 -19.80 7.03 -0.95
N PRO A 53 -20.66 7.47 -1.89
CA PRO A 53 -20.29 7.75 -3.27
C PRO A 53 -19.58 9.12 -3.40
N VAL A 54 -18.44 9.26 -2.73
CA VAL A 54 -17.59 10.46 -2.75
C VAL A 54 -16.20 10.04 -3.24
N GLU A 55 -15.56 10.91 -4.03
CA GLU A 55 -14.18 10.68 -4.46
C GLU A 55 -13.25 10.56 -3.26
N LYS A 56 -12.47 9.48 -3.21
CA LYS A 56 -11.58 9.18 -2.08
C LYS A 56 -10.46 10.21 -1.89
N SER A 57 -10.04 10.87 -2.99
CA SER A 57 -9.05 11.95 -3.03
C SER A 57 -9.57 13.26 -2.42
N GLY A 58 -10.89 13.45 -2.37
CA GLY A 58 -11.50 14.66 -1.83
C GLY A 58 -11.23 14.83 -0.34
N LYS A 59 -10.69 15.99 0.05
CA LYS A 59 -10.45 16.38 1.46
C LYS A 59 -11.71 16.91 2.16
N LEU A 60 -12.90 16.53 1.69
CA LEU A 60 -14.15 16.97 2.31
C LEU A 60 -14.29 16.39 3.73
N LEU A 61 -14.30 17.29 4.72
CA LEU A 61 -14.33 16.93 6.14
C LEU A 61 -15.72 16.44 6.59
N ALA A 62 -16.79 17.06 6.09
CA ALA A 62 -18.16 16.82 6.52
C ALA A 62 -18.62 15.35 6.42
N PRO A 63 -18.48 14.64 5.27
CA PRO A 63 -18.93 13.25 5.16
C PRO A 63 -18.09 12.26 5.97
N ARG A 64 -16.88 12.66 6.38
CA ARG A 64 -15.91 11.81 7.08
C ARG A 64 -16.06 11.88 8.60
N LYS A 65 -16.52 13.02 9.13
CA LYS A 65 -16.76 13.19 10.58
C LYS A 65 -17.86 12.25 11.05
N LEU A 66 -17.64 11.64 12.22
CA LEU A 66 -18.68 10.90 12.92
C LEU A 66 -19.79 11.88 13.32
N HIS A 67 -21.03 11.54 13.01
CA HIS A 67 -22.20 12.39 13.27
C HIS A 67 -23.14 11.69 14.26
N GLY A 68 -23.81 12.46 15.14
CA GLY A 68 -24.70 11.90 16.17
C GLY A 68 -25.80 11.00 15.60
N THR A 69 -26.34 11.35 14.43
CA THR A 69 -27.38 10.55 13.73
C THR A 69 -26.92 9.16 13.29
N SER A 70 -25.60 8.90 13.28
CA SER A 70 -25.07 7.57 12.95
C SER A 70 -25.05 6.61 14.13
N TRP A 71 -25.32 7.10 15.35
CA TRP A 71 -25.31 6.32 16.58
C TRP A 71 -26.30 5.15 16.53
N GLY A 72 -25.80 3.94 16.81
CA GLY A 72 -26.60 2.71 16.81
C GLY A 72 -26.95 2.13 15.44
N PHE A 73 -26.67 2.87 14.35
CA PHE A 73 -26.81 2.37 12.97
C PHE A 73 -25.47 2.00 12.36
N MET A 74 -24.45 2.80 12.66
CA MET A 74 -23.10 2.64 12.13
C MET A 74 -22.12 2.48 13.28
N CYS A 75 -21.13 1.61 13.09
CA CYS A 75 -20.05 1.49 14.05
C CYS A 75 -19.20 2.77 14.06
N PRO A 76 -18.95 3.37 15.24
CA PRO A 76 -18.18 4.62 15.33
C PRO A 76 -16.68 4.44 15.08
N VAL A 77 -16.15 3.23 15.28
CA VAL A 77 -14.69 2.94 15.22
C VAL A 77 -14.29 2.07 14.03
N GLU A 78 -15.23 1.35 13.39
CA GLU A 78 -14.88 0.42 12.31
C GLU A 78 -14.82 1.13 10.94
N THR A 79 -13.75 1.90 10.72
CA THR A 79 -13.43 2.56 9.44
C THR A 79 -11.97 2.33 9.04
N PRO A 80 -11.63 2.27 7.74
CA PRO A 80 -10.24 2.13 7.29
C PRO A 80 -9.40 3.38 7.60
N GLU A 81 -8.08 3.21 7.66
CA GLU A 81 -7.12 4.31 7.75
C GLU A 81 -6.89 5.01 6.37
N GLY A 82 -6.32 6.22 6.39
CA GLY A 82 -5.93 6.98 5.21
C GLY A 82 -7.10 7.61 4.43
N HIS A 83 -7.02 7.60 3.10
CA HIS A 83 -7.97 8.31 2.22
C HIS A 83 -9.43 7.85 2.32
N SER A 84 -9.69 6.66 2.88
CA SER A 84 -11.06 6.10 2.99
C SER A 84 -11.70 6.31 4.36
N VAL A 85 -11.01 6.99 5.31
CA VAL A 85 -11.52 7.29 6.65
C VAL A 85 -12.87 8.00 6.56
N GLY A 86 -13.88 7.45 7.23
CA GLY A 86 -15.23 7.98 7.31
C GLY A 86 -16.06 7.89 6.03
N ILE A 87 -15.46 7.57 4.87
CA ILE A 87 -16.19 7.28 3.61
C ILE A 87 -16.64 5.81 3.60
N VAL A 88 -15.78 4.92 4.08
CA VAL A 88 -16.11 3.51 4.25
C VAL A 88 -16.53 3.30 5.70
N LYS A 89 -17.79 2.95 5.87
CA LYS A 89 -18.44 2.71 7.17
C LYS A 89 -18.86 1.25 7.27
N THR A 90 -19.15 0.80 8.49
CA THR A 90 -19.65 -0.56 8.74
C THR A 90 -20.89 -0.45 9.61
N MET A 91 -21.94 -1.21 9.27
CA MET A 91 -23.16 -1.28 10.09
C MET A 91 -22.87 -1.84 11.48
N SER A 92 -23.63 -1.37 12.49
CA SER A 92 -23.64 -1.98 13.83
C SER A 92 -24.26 -3.38 13.80
N LEU A 93 -24.12 -4.15 14.88
CA LEU A 93 -24.49 -5.58 14.92
C LEU A 93 -25.96 -5.84 14.55
N LEU A 94 -26.89 -5.07 15.13
CA LEU A 94 -28.34 -5.26 14.95
C LEU A 94 -28.97 -4.39 13.86
N THR A 95 -28.17 -3.55 13.19
CA THR A 95 -28.68 -2.69 12.13
C THR A 95 -29.16 -3.52 10.95
N SER A 96 -30.34 -3.17 10.46
CA SER A 96 -30.98 -3.75 9.29
C SER A 96 -31.31 -2.65 8.28
N VAL A 97 -31.49 -3.03 7.01
CA VAL A 97 -31.88 -2.12 5.93
C VAL A 97 -33.34 -2.36 5.61
N SER A 98 -34.15 -1.29 5.58
CA SER A 98 -35.57 -1.37 5.28
C SER A 98 -35.79 -1.87 3.85
N GLN A 99 -36.81 -2.71 3.68
CA GLN A 99 -37.36 -3.04 2.37
C GLN A 99 -38.48 -2.06 2.04
N HIS A 100 -38.76 -1.87 0.76
CA HIS A 100 -39.87 -1.03 0.34
C HIS A 100 -41.21 -1.65 0.79
N VAL A 101 -42.03 -0.85 1.46
CA VAL A 101 -43.39 -1.22 1.86
C VAL A 101 -44.36 -0.33 1.06
N PRO A 102 -45.39 -0.91 0.42
CA PRO A 102 -46.37 -0.14 -0.33
C PRO A 102 -47.03 0.95 0.54
N SER A 103 -46.99 2.20 0.07
CA SER A 103 -47.61 3.33 0.78
C SER A 103 -49.13 3.19 0.86
N SER A 104 -49.76 2.41 -0.02
CA SER A 104 -51.20 2.13 -0.02
C SER A 104 -51.70 1.53 1.30
N THR A 105 -50.90 0.69 1.97
CA THR A 105 -51.27 0.11 3.27
C THR A 105 -51.37 1.18 4.35
N VAL A 106 -50.43 2.13 4.34
CA VAL A 106 -50.45 3.28 5.26
C VAL A 106 -51.62 4.21 4.93
N LEU A 107 -51.88 4.48 3.66
CA LEU A 107 -52.99 5.33 3.23
C LEU A 107 -54.36 4.73 3.61
N HIS A 108 -54.51 3.41 3.47
CA HIS A 108 -55.72 2.71 3.88
C HIS A 108 -55.97 2.84 5.39
N PHE A 109 -54.93 2.59 6.20
CA PHE A 109 -54.99 2.74 7.66
C PHE A 109 -55.39 4.17 8.08
N LEU A 110 -54.80 5.18 7.43
CA LEU A 110 -55.09 6.58 7.74
C LEU A 110 -56.52 6.99 7.35
N THR A 111 -57.06 6.39 6.29
CA THR A 111 -58.46 6.57 5.88
C THR A 111 -59.43 5.97 6.91
N GLU A 112 -59.14 4.77 7.43
CA GLU A 112 -59.92 4.12 8.50
C GLU A 112 -59.94 4.94 9.79
N SER A 113 -58.84 5.64 10.09
CA SER A 113 -58.67 6.43 11.32
C SER A 113 -59.43 7.78 11.31
N GLY A 114 -60.25 8.05 10.28
CA GLY A 114 -61.07 9.25 10.19
C GLY A 114 -60.32 10.55 9.90
N VAL A 115 -59.09 10.45 9.38
CA VAL A 115 -58.27 11.62 9.02
C VAL A 115 -58.74 12.15 7.67
N THR A 116 -59.32 13.34 7.66
CA THR A 116 -59.99 13.91 6.47
C THR A 116 -59.00 14.38 5.39
N TRP A 117 -57.72 14.54 5.72
CA TRP A 117 -56.63 15.07 4.89
C TRP A 117 -55.30 14.67 5.61
N ILE A 118 -54.30 14.02 5.00
CA ILE A 118 -53.49 12.96 5.69
C ILE A 118 -51.94 13.11 5.64
N THR A 119 -51.27 13.79 6.59
CA THR A 119 -49.82 13.69 6.96
C THR A 119 -48.74 13.79 5.83
N ASN A 120 -47.44 13.79 6.15
CA ASN A 120 -46.38 13.70 5.14
C ASN A 120 -45.96 12.24 4.96
N VAL A 121 -46.27 11.62 3.81
CA VAL A 121 -45.88 10.23 3.48
C VAL A 121 -44.85 10.25 2.36
N ASN A 122 -43.64 9.74 2.64
CA ASN A 122 -42.51 9.72 1.69
C ASN A 122 -42.23 11.09 1.04
N GLY A 123 -42.32 12.18 1.82
CA GLY A 123 -42.08 13.54 1.36
C GLY A 123 -43.30 14.25 0.75
N VAL A 124 -44.42 13.54 0.51
CA VAL A 124 -45.64 14.13 -0.05
C VAL A 124 -46.57 14.58 1.07
N LEU A 125 -46.88 15.87 1.12
CA LEU A 125 -47.88 16.41 2.03
C LEU A 125 -49.27 16.03 1.51
N LEU A 126 -49.88 15.04 2.16
CA LEU A 126 -51.18 14.50 1.78
C LEU A 126 -52.29 14.95 2.75
N ALA A 127 -51.93 15.51 3.93
CA ALA A 127 -52.56 16.63 4.66
C ALA A 127 -52.60 16.70 6.22
N TYR A 128 -53.71 17.10 6.89
CA TYR A 128 -53.76 17.57 8.31
C TYR A 128 -54.66 16.79 9.29
N THR A 129 -54.20 16.64 10.56
CA THR A 129 -55.00 16.09 11.68
C THR A 129 -55.10 17.10 12.83
N THR A 130 -56.25 17.16 13.51
CA THR A 130 -56.44 17.96 14.73
C THR A 130 -56.02 17.21 15.99
N LYS A 131 -55.78 15.89 15.90
CA LYS A 131 -55.45 15.01 17.02
C LYS A 131 -54.17 14.20 16.74
N PRO A 132 -53.02 14.86 16.62
CA PRO A 132 -51.76 14.19 16.23
C PRO A 132 -51.30 13.12 17.22
N LEU A 133 -51.52 13.33 18.53
CA LEU A 133 -51.10 12.37 19.56
C LEU A 133 -51.85 11.04 19.48
N GLU A 134 -53.18 11.09 19.29
CA GLU A 134 -54.02 9.88 19.13
C GLU A 134 -53.57 9.10 17.90
N LEU A 135 -53.39 9.78 16.76
CA LEU A 135 -52.96 9.18 15.50
C LEU A 135 -51.60 8.48 15.60
N VAL A 136 -50.59 9.16 16.13
CA VAL A 136 -49.23 8.59 16.28
C VAL A 136 -49.24 7.38 17.20
N THR A 137 -50.05 7.42 18.27
CA THR A 137 -50.20 6.30 19.21
C THR A 137 -50.83 5.09 18.52
N GLU A 138 -51.90 5.31 17.74
CA GLU A 138 -52.58 4.26 17.00
C GLU A 138 -51.68 3.62 15.92
N MET A 139 -50.95 4.44 15.16
CA MET A 139 -50.02 3.95 14.13
C MET A 139 -48.85 3.16 14.75
N ARG A 140 -48.31 3.58 15.89
CA ARG A 140 -47.27 2.80 16.62
C ARG A 140 -47.83 1.48 17.15
N ALA A 141 -49.08 1.47 17.62
CA ALA A 141 -49.77 0.22 17.97
C ALA A 141 -49.99 -0.68 16.73
N ALA A 142 -50.21 -0.08 15.56
CA ALA A 142 -50.34 -0.79 14.29
C ALA A 142 -49.02 -1.44 13.84
N LYS A 143 -47.85 -0.82 14.11
CA LYS A 143 -46.54 -1.47 13.93
C LYS A 143 -46.44 -2.73 14.82
N THR A 144 -46.86 -2.62 16.07
CA THR A 144 -46.77 -3.69 17.07
C THR A 144 -47.68 -4.87 16.74
N SER A 145 -48.92 -4.61 16.33
CA SER A 145 -49.88 -5.63 15.87
C SER A 145 -49.59 -6.16 14.46
N SER A 146 -48.53 -5.67 13.80
CA SER A 146 -48.17 -6.00 12.42
C SER A 146 -49.25 -5.63 11.37
N ARG A 147 -50.20 -4.75 11.71
CA ARG A 147 -51.11 -4.09 10.73
C ARG A 147 -50.33 -3.18 9.80
N LEU A 148 -49.32 -2.50 10.35
CA LEU A 148 -48.28 -1.82 9.58
C LEU A 148 -46.98 -2.63 9.70
N HIS A 149 -46.20 -2.63 8.62
CA HIS A 149 -44.90 -3.29 8.63
C HIS A 149 -43.99 -2.67 9.72
N PRO A 150 -43.25 -3.46 10.52
CA PRO A 150 -42.43 -2.93 11.62
C PRO A 150 -41.37 -1.90 11.22
N HIS A 151 -40.91 -1.92 9.97
CA HIS A 151 -39.94 -0.94 9.44
C HIS A 151 -40.56 0.40 8.99
N THR A 152 -41.88 0.57 9.05
CA THR A 152 -42.52 1.86 8.73
C THR A 152 -42.09 2.91 9.76
N SER A 153 -41.52 4.02 9.29
CA SER A 153 -41.10 5.14 10.14
C SER A 153 -42.28 5.99 10.52
N ILE A 154 -42.38 6.39 11.78
CA ILE A 154 -43.39 7.34 12.27
C ILE A 154 -42.74 8.34 13.23
N ALA A 155 -42.37 9.50 12.70
CA ALA A 155 -41.74 10.59 13.46
C ALA A 155 -42.69 11.79 13.58
N TRP A 156 -42.99 12.21 14.82
CA TRP A 156 -43.78 13.41 15.09
C TRP A 156 -42.90 14.52 15.65
N TYR A 157 -42.64 15.53 14.81
CA TYR A 157 -41.90 16.73 15.19
C TYR A 157 -42.87 17.75 15.80
N THR A 158 -43.01 17.71 17.12
CA THR A 158 -43.95 18.55 17.88
C THR A 158 -43.72 20.06 17.65
N LEU A 159 -42.45 20.50 17.59
CA LEU A 159 -42.11 21.90 17.34
C LEU A 159 -42.46 22.37 15.92
N LEU A 160 -42.46 21.46 14.94
CA LEU A 160 -42.79 21.75 13.55
C LEU A 160 -44.26 21.45 13.22
N ASN A 161 -45.04 20.93 14.18
CA ASN A 161 -46.39 20.42 13.99
C ASN A 161 -46.53 19.49 12.77
N SER A 162 -45.52 18.64 12.54
CA SER A 162 -45.45 17.78 11.36
C SER A 162 -45.23 16.32 11.74
N ILE A 163 -45.99 15.43 11.11
CA ILE A 163 -45.83 13.97 11.20
C ILE A 163 -45.25 13.49 9.87
N LEU A 164 -44.06 12.90 9.95
CA LEU A 164 -43.36 12.27 8.84
C LEU A 164 -43.53 10.76 8.92
N ILE A 165 -43.99 10.17 7.82
CA ILE A 165 -44.17 8.73 7.66
C ILE A 165 -43.35 8.27 6.46
N GLU A 166 -42.46 7.31 6.66
CA GLU A 166 -41.60 6.79 5.60
C GLU A 166 -41.77 5.27 5.44
N THR A 167 -42.07 4.84 4.21
CA THR A 167 -42.20 3.43 3.80
C THR A 167 -41.17 3.03 2.76
N ASP A 168 -40.28 3.94 2.37
CA ASP A 168 -39.23 3.69 1.40
C ASP A 168 -38.20 2.67 1.87
N GLY A 169 -37.65 1.93 0.89
CA GLY A 169 -36.57 0.97 1.08
C GLY A 169 -35.19 1.65 1.10
N GLY A 170 -34.25 1.07 1.83
CA GLY A 170 -32.88 1.58 1.93
C GLY A 170 -32.59 2.42 3.18
N ARG A 171 -33.57 2.63 4.06
CA ARG A 171 -33.36 3.26 5.37
C ARG A 171 -32.64 2.29 6.31
N VAL A 172 -31.81 2.80 7.20
CA VAL A 172 -31.20 2.01 8.26
C VAL A 172 -32.13 2.00 9.47
N VAL A 173 -32.47 0.81 9.95
CA VAL A 173 -33.33 0.60 11.11
C VAL A 173 -32.60 -0.22 12.17
N ARG A 174 -32.91 0.01 13.43
CA ARG A 174 -32.35 -0.75 14.56
C ARG A 174 -33.44 -1.12 15.57
N PRO A 175 -33.39 -2.31 16.17
CA PRO A 175 -34.35 -2.73 17.19
C PRO A 175 -33.98 -2.14 18.56
N VAL A 176 -34.98 -1.62 19.28
CA VAL A 176 -34.89 -1.16 20.68
C VAL A 176 -36.04 -1.75 21.50
N PHE A 177 -35.88 -1.82 22.82
CA PHE A 177 -36.96 -2.28 23.71
C PHE A 177 -37.90 -1.14 24.08
N ARG A 178 -39.21 -1.41 24.06
CA ARG A 178 -40.23 -0.53 24.63
C ARG A 178 -40.25 -0.66 26.14
N VAL A 179 -40.25 0.47 26.85
CA VAL A 179 -40.34 0.48 28.31
C VAL A 179 -41.72 -0.03 28.75
N GLY A 180 -41.74 -0.95 29.72
CA GLY A 180 -42.98 -1.51 30.29
C GLY A 180 -43.65 -2.62 29.47
N ALA A 181 -43.12 -2.96 28.29
CA ALA A 181 -43.66 -4.05 27.47
C ALA A 181 -43.23 -5.44 27.99
N PRO A 182 -44.14 -6.44 28.01
CA PRO A 182 -43.81 -7.78 28.47
C PRO A 182 -42.92 -8.52 27.47
N TYR A 183 -41.98 -9.32 27.99
CA TYR A 183 -41.23 -10.26 27.18
C TYR A 183 -42.13 -11.41 26.71
N PRO A 184 -41.89 -11.96 25.50
CA PRO A 184 -42.72 -13.04 25.00
C PRO A 184 -42.51 -14.32 25.83
N GLU A 185 -43.55 -15.15 25.90
CA GLU A 185 -43.48 -16.46 26.55
C GLU A 185 -42.49 -17.37 25.82
N ASN A 186 -42.63 -17.47 24.49
CA ASN A 186 -41.69 -18.19 23.65
C ASN A 186 -40.53 -17.28 23.22
N ARG A 187 -39.44 -17.38 23.97
CA ARG A 187 -38.22 -16.58 23.74
C ARG A 187 -37.42 -17.00 22.50
N SER A 188 -37.79 -18.08 21.81
CA SER A 188 -37.04 -18.61 20.66
C SER A 188 -37.39 -17.95 19.32
N ASP A 189 -38.61 -17.42 19.16
CA ASP A 189 -39.03 -16.75 17.93
C ASP A 189 -38.81 -15.24 18.00
N TRP A 190 -37.92 -14.73 17.15
CA TRP A 190 -37.65 -13.30 17.03
C TRP A 190 -38.90 -12.48 16.67
N ASN A 191 -39.83 -13.03 15.88
CA ASN A 191 -41.03 -12.29 15.49
C ASN A 191 -41.96 -12.05 16.68
N GLU A 192 -42.00 -12.97 17.65
CA GLU A 192 -42.73 -12.76 18.90
C GLU A 192 -42.12 -11.62 19.73
N TRP A 193 -40.79 -11.54 19.80
CA TRP A 193 -40.10 -10.41 20.44
C TRP A 193 -40.45 -9.06 19.80
N VAL A 194 -40.47 -9.01 18.46
CA VAL A 194 -40.88 -7.81 17.69
C VAL A 194 -42.32 -7.43 18.00
N LYS A 195 -43.24 -8.39 18.06
CA LYS A 195 -44.64 -8.11 18.41
C LYS A 195 -44.79 -7.70 19.88
N SER A 196 -44.08 -8.32 20.81
CA SER A 196 -44.33 -8.11 22.24
C SER A 196 -43.66 -6.85 22.80
N CYS A 197 -42.38 -6.64 22.52
CA CYS A 197 -41.58 -5.64 23.24
C CYS A 197 -40.51 -4.91 22.42
N ILE A 198 -40.20 -5.33 21.19
CA ILE A 198 -39.18 -4.67 20.35
C ILE A 198 -39.85 -3.72 19.35
N GLU A 199 -39.31 -2.52 19.20
CA GLU A 199 -39.67 -1.59 18.15
C GLU A 199 -38.46 -1.33 17.25
N PHE A 200 -38.65 -1.40 15.93
CA PHE A 200 -37.65 -0.94 14.98
C PHE A 200 -37.78 0.56 14.79
N ILE A 201 -36.66 1.25 14.98
CA ILE A 201 -36.55 2.70 14.85
C ILE A 201 -35.56 3.07 13.76
N ASP A 202 -35.83 4.13 13.01
CA ASP A 202 -34.86 4.75 12.09
C ASP A 202 -34.29 6.07 12.64
N ALA A 203 -33.51 6.77 11.81
CA ALA A 203 -32.87 8.01 12.20
C ALA A 203 -33.89 9.13 12.50
N SER A 204 -35.00 9.20 11.75
CA SER A 204 -36.06 10.19 11.95
C SER A 204 -36.82 9.94 13.24
N GLU A 205 -37.16 8.69 13.53
CA GLU A 205 -37.79 8.29 14.79
C GLU A 205 -36.88 8.56 15.98
N THR A 206 -35.58 8.32 15.85
CA THR A 206 -34.58 8.53 16.92
C THR A 206 -34.58 9.98 17.44
N GLU A 207 -34.79 10.98 16.57
CA GLU A 207 -34.88 12.40 16.97
C GLU A 207 -36.10 12.72 17.84
N THR A 208 -37.14 11.88 17.80
CA THR A 208 -38.41 12.08 18.53
C THR A 208 -38.53 11.21 19.79
N LEU A 209 -37.62 10.26 19.97
CA LEU A 209 -37.66 9.27 21.05
C LEU A 209 -36.62 9.56 22.12
N ARG A 210 -36.91 9.14 23.35
CA ARG A 210 -35.98 9.20 24.48
C ARG A 210 -35.57 7.79 24.86
N ILE A 211 -34.32 7.42 24.58
CA ILE A 211 -33.82 6.04 24.67
C ILE A 211 -32.77 5.95 25.79
N ALA A 212 -32.99 5.09 26.78
CA ALA A 212 -32.00 4.81 27.82
C ALA A 212 -30.92 3.82 27.32
N LEU A 213 -29.66 3.98 27.73
CA LEU A 213 -28.57 3.06 27.32
C LEU A 213 -28.68 1.69 27.99
N THR A 214 -29.18 1.65 29.22
CA THR A 214 -29.38 0.43 29.99
C THR A 214 -30.74 0.48 30.67
N LYS A 215 -31.29 -0.70 31.00
CA LYS A 215 -32.58 -0.83 31.66
C LYS A 215 -32.61 -0.12 33.02
N ASP A 216 -31.49 -0.12 33.74
CA ASP A 216 -31.38 0.47 35.08
C ASP A 216 -31.39 2.00 35.07
N GLN A 217 -31.13 2.62 33.91
CA GLN A 217 -31.16 4.07 33.73
C GLN A 217 -32.52 4.62 33.29
N VAL A 218 -33.53 3.74 33.18
CA VAL A 218 -34.87 4.13 32.73
C VAL A 218 -35.58 4.95 33.81
N THR A 219 -35.72 6.25 33.53
CA THR A 219 -36.64 7.16 34.24
C THR A 219 -37.86 7.48 33.37
N SER A 220 -37.89 8.63 32.70
CA SER A 220 -38.97 9.05 31.79
C SER A 220 -38.67 8.73 30.31
N HIS A 221 -38.06 7.58 30.05
CA HIS A 221 -37.67 7.13 28.70
C HIS A 221 -38.82 6.38 28.03
N SER A 222 -38.94 6.49 26.70
CA SER A 222 -39.89 5.70 25.93
C SER A 222 -39.34 4.32 25.59
N HIS A 223 -38.03 4.24 25.38
CA HIS A 223 -37.34 3.02 24.99
C HIS A 223 -36.05 2.84 25.79
N HIS A 224 -35.46 1.65 25.71
CA HIS A 224 -34.09 1.42 26.11
C HIS A 224 -33.37 0.52 25.11
N GLU A 225 -32.05 0.65 25.04
CA GLU A 225 -31.21 -0.21 24.21
C GLU A 225 -31.28 -1.66 24.69
N ILE A 226 -31.15 -2.59 23.75
CA ILE A 226 -31.06 -4.03 24.07
C ILE A 226 -29.80 -4.30 24.89
N HIS A 227 -28.66 -3.81 24.39
CA HIS A 227 -27.39 -3.78 25.11
C HIS A 227 -26.44 -2.80 24.41
N PRO A 228 -25.64 -1.97 25.11
CA PRO A 228 -24.73 -1.01 24.49
C PRO A 228 -23.70 -1.63 23.53
N SER A 229 -23.28 -2.88 23.76
CA SER A 229 -22.36 -3.59 22.85
C SER A 229 -22.96 -3.89 21.47
N MET A 230 -24.27 -3.75 21.27
CA MET A 230 -24.91 -3.93 19.97
C MET A 230 -24.73 -2.71 19.05
N LEU A 231 -24.26 -1.59 19.61
CA LEU A 231 -24.04 -0.33 18.91
C LEU A 231 -22.70 -0.31 18.14
N ILE A 232 -21.77 -1.21 18.49
CA ILE A 232 -20.49 -1.37 17.79
C ILE A 232 -20.60 -2.38 16.64
N GLY A 233 -19.60 -2.36 15.76
CA GLY A 233 -19.54 -3.19 14.56
C GLY A 233 -19.04 -4.60 14.84
N HIS A 234 -19.03 -5.43 13.80
CA HIS A 234 -18.67 -6.84 13.89
C HIS A 234 -17.22 -7.04 14.36
N MET A 235 -16.26 -6.28 13.83
CA MET A 235 -14.86 -6.41 14.26
C MET A 235 -14.64 -5.73 15.61
N ALA A 236 -15.20 -4.54 15.80
CA ALA A 236 -15.06 -3.79 17.04
C ALA A 236 -15.63 -4.58 18.24
N GLY A 237 -16.72 -5.33 18.03
CA GLY A 237 -17.31 -6.20 19.05
C GLY A 237 -16.45 -7.38 19.48
N THR A 238 -15.37 -7.70 18.76
CA THR A 238 -14.41 -8.76 19.13
C THR A 238 -13.27 -8.28 20.02
N ILE A 239 -13.16 -6.97 20.20
CA ILE A 239 -12.15 -6.33 21.04
C ILE A 239 -12.60 -6.47 22.49
N PRO A 240 -11.89 -7.25 23.34
CA PRO A 240 -12.27 -7.38 24.73
C PRO A 240 -12.08 -6.03 25.43
N LEU A 241 -13.02 -5.67 26.32
CA LEU A 241 -12.89 -4.50 27.19
C LEU A 241 -12.66 -3.20 26.40
N SER A 242 -13.23 -3.09 25.19
CA SER A 242 -12.91 -2.02 24.24
C SER A 242 -13.22 -0.60 24.76
N ASP A 243 -14.09 -0.49 25.75
CA ASP A 243 -14.45 0.72 26.48
C ASP A 243 -13.34 1.24 27.41
N HIS A 244 -12.30 0.42 27.67
CA HIS A 244 -11.09 0.80 28.40
C HIS A 244 -9.89 1.15 27.50
N ASN A 245 -10.09 1.19 26.18
CA ASN A 245 -9.07 1.63 25.23
C ASN A 245 -9.24 3.11 24.87
N GLN A 246 -8.14 3.77 24.53
CA GLN A 246 -8.21 5.02 23.77
C GLN A 246 -8.87 4.78 22.40
N SER A 247 -9.85 5.61 22.04
CA SER A 247 -10.70 5.42 20.84
C SER A 247 -9.95 5.06 19.54
N PRO A 248 -8.83 5.71 19.15
CA PRO A 248 -8.10 5.37 17.92
C PRO A 248 -7.60 3.92 17.88
N ARG A 249 -7.28 3.33 19.04
CA ARG A 249 -6.79 1.94 19.15
C ARG A 249 -7.84 0.92 18.74
N ASN A 250 -9.11 1.19 19.06
CA ASN A 250 -10.22 0.36 18.61
C ASN A 250 -10.40 0.41 17.10
N THR A 251 -10.18 1.58 16.48
CA THR A 251 -10.18 1.75 15.03
C THR A 251 -9.04 0.96 14.39
N TYR A 252 -7.82 1.07 14.92
CA TYR A 252 -6.66 0.34 14.45
C TYR A 252 -6.86 -1.17 14.52
N GLN A 253 -7.31 -1.70 15.66
CA GLN A 253 -7.59 -3.13 15.75
C GLN A 253 -8.66 -3.57 14.75
N SER A 254 -9.71 -2.77 14.55
CA SER A 254 -10.76 -3.13 13.59
C SER A 254 -10.20 -3.27 12.17
N ALA A 255 -9.21 -2.47 11.78
CA ALA A 255 -8.51 -2.61 10.51
C ALA A 255 -7.50 -3.78 10.51
N MET A 256 -6.70 -3.91 11.56
CA MET A 256 -5.66 -4.95 11.70
C MET A 256 -6.25 -6.35 11.78
N GLY A 257 -7.36 -6.53 12.50
CA GLY A 257 -8.07 -7.81 12.59
C GLY A 257 -8.59 -8.31 11.25
N LYS A 258 -8.85 -7.43 10.27
CA LYS A 258 -9.18 -7.84 8.89
C LYS A 258 -7.97 -8.37 8.11
N GLN A 259 -6.75 -8.08 8.58
CA GLN A 259 -5.49 -8.54 8.00
C GLN A 259 -4.92 -9.78 8.70
N SER A 260 -5.57 -10.24 9.77
CA SER A 260 -5.15 -11.40 10.54
C SER A 260 -5.31 -12.70 9.76
N MET A 261 -4.31 -13.58 9.85
CA MET A 261 -4.34 -14.90 9.25
C MET A 261 -5.17 -15.84 10.12
N CYS A 262 -6.03 -16.66 9.51
CA CYS A 262 -6.81 -17.67 10.23
C CYS A 262 -7.36 -18.75 9.31
N VAL A 263 -8.05 -19.73 9.89
CA VAL A 263 -8.96 -20.58 9.11
C VAL A 263 -10.15 -19.72 8.68
N TYR A 264 -10.18 -19.29 7.42
CA TYR A 264 -11.23 -18.39 6.90
C TYR A 264 -12.54 -19.12 6.53
N ALA A 265 -12.47 -20.43 6.29
CA ALA A 265 -13.61 -21.30 6.00
C ALA A 265 -13.25 -22.75 6.32
N THR A 266 -14.15 -23.52 6.93
CA THR A 266 -13.91 -24.93 7.27
C THR A 266 -13.67 -25.82 6.05
N ASN A 267 -14.24 -25.47 4.89
CA ASN A 267 -14.05 -26.20 3.65
C ASN A 267 -12.85 -25.73 2.81
N PHE A 268 -11.92 -24.95 3.38
CA PHE A 268 -10.75 -24.43 2.64
C PHE A 268 -9.96 -25.54 1.94
N ALA A 269 -9.87 -26.73 2.54
CA ALA A 269 -9.20 -27.89 1.95
C ALA A 269 -9.81 -28.35 0.61
N LYS A 270 -11.12 -28.20 0.41
CA LYS A 270 -11.80 -28.55 -0.86
C LYS A 270 -11.91 -27.36 -1.81
N ARG A 271 -11.73 -26.14 -1.30
CA ARG A 271 -12.00 -24.90 -2.02
C ARG A 271 -10.73 -24.41 -2.72
N LEU A 272 -10.90 -23.87 -3.94
CA LEU A 272 -9.81 -23.28 -4.70
C LEU A 272 -9.85 -21.76 -4.61
N ASP A 273 -8.93 -21.20 -3.85
CA ASP A 273 -8.65 -19.77 -3.80
C ASP A 273 -7.29 -19.46 -4.43
N LYS A 274 -7.16 -18.26 -5.00
CA LYS A 274 -5.88 -17.83 -5.57
C LYS A 274 -4.81 -17.61 -4.50
N ASN A 275 -5.18 -16.92 -3.41
CA ASN A 275 -4.31 -16.60 -2.29
C ASN A 275 -5.08 -16.91 -1.01
N ALA A 276 -4.60 -17.88 -0.24
CA ALA A 276 -5.20 -18.26 1.03
C ALA A 276 -4.11 -18.42 2.09
N TYR A 277 -4.34 -17.84 3.26
CA TYR A 277 -3.43 -17.89 4.40
C TYR A 277 -4.14 -18.60 5.53
N VAL A 278 -3.56 -19.69 6.04
CA VAL A 278 -4.17 -20.52 7.07
C VAL A 278 -3.15 -20.76 8.17
N LEU A 279 -3.51 -20.49 9.43
CA LEU A 279 -2.65 -20.86 10.56
C LEU A 279 -2.72 -22.37 10.81
N CYS A 280 -1.58 -23.01 11.06
CA CYS A 280 -1.50 -24.44 11.36
C CYS A 280 -2.14 -24.77 12.71
N SER A 281 -2.01 -23.86 13.66
CA SER A 281 -2.60 -23.96 14.99
C SER A 281 -3.38 -22.68 15.27
N ILE A 282 -4.60 -22.85 15.74
CA ILE A 282 -5.47 -21.76 16.17
C ILE A 282 -5.92 -22.06 17.59
N SER A 283 -6.15 -21.04 18.40
CA SER A 283 -6.70 -21.23 19.74
C SER A 283 -7.90 -20.33 19.95
N ARG A 284 -8.87 -20.81 20.72
CA ARG A 284 -9.95 -19.95 21.21
C ARG A 284 -9.38 -18.89 22.15
N PRO A 285 -9.72 -17.60 22.03
CA PRO A 285 -9.29 -16.59 22.98
C PRO A 285 -9.75 -16.96 24.39
N ILE A 286 -8.86 -16.85 25.38
CA ILE A 286 -9.22 -17.14 26.79
C ILE A 286 -10.24 -16.11 27.30
N VAL A 287 -10.07 -14.85 26.91
CA VAL A 287 -11.01 -13.76 27.17
C VAL A 287 -11.77 -13.47 25.88
N GLU A 288 -13.07 -13.75 25.87
CA GLU A 288 -13.93 -13.58 24.71
C GLU A 288 -15.07 -12.60 25.00
N THR A 289 -15.68 -12.08 23.95
CA THR A 289 -16.90 -11.27 24.06
C THR A 289 -18.11 -12.10 23.64
N ARG A 290 -19.29 -11.78 24.16
CA ARG A 290 -20.54 -12.43 23.72
C ARG A 290 -20.80 -12.25 22.24
N SER A 291 -20.36 -11.13 21.65
CA SER A 291 -20.44 -10.88 20.21
C SER A 291 -19.66 -11.91 19.41
N MET A 292 -18.49 -12.36 19.89
CA MET A 292 -17.76 -13.44 19.23
C MET A 292 -18.59 -14.71 19.20
N ASN A 293 -19.22 -15.08 20.33
CA ASN A 293 -20.07 -16.26 20.44
C ASN A 293 -21.26 -16.23 19.47
N ILE A 294 -21.98 -15.10 19.41
CA ILE A 294 -23.10 -14.90 18.49
C ILE A 294 -22.66 -15.03 17.03
N LEU A 295 -21.52 -14.44 16.69
CA LEU A 295 -20.96 -14.47 15.34
C LEU A 295 -20.22 -15.78 15.03
N LYS A 296 -20.09 -16.71 15.97
CA LYS A 296 -19.33 -17.97 15.82
C LYS A 296 -17.85 -17.77 15.48
N MET A 297 -17.28 -16.64 15.88
CA MET A 297 -15.87 -16.32 15.60
C MET A 297 -14.90 -17.11 16.48
N GLN A 298 -15.34 -17.62 17.62
CA GLN A 298 -14.59 -18.51 18.51
C GLN A 298 -14.36 -19.91 17.91
N GLU A 299 -15.18 -20.33 16.93
CA GLU A 299 -15.00 -21.60 16.21
C GLU A 299 -13.96 -21.49 15.09
N MET A 300 -13.76 -20.27 14.56
CA MET A 300 -12.72 -19.94 13.57
C MET A 300 -11.91 -18.72 14.03
N PRO A 301 -11.17 -18.83 15.16
CA PRO A 301 -10.46 -17.71 15.74
C PRO A 301 -9.29 -17.27 14.87
N PHE A 302 -8.97 -15.99 14.96
CA PHE A 302 -8.03 -15.32 14.04
C PHE A 302 -6.66 -15.01 14.64
N GLY A 303 -6.19 -15.93 15.49
CA GLY A 303 -4.94 -15.79 16.23
C GLY A 303 -4.73 -16.94 17.20
N MET A 304 -3.82 -16.73 18.15
CA MET A 304 -3.49 -17.68 19.21
C MET A 304 -3.24 -16.96 20.54
N ASN A 305 -3.49 -17.64 21.65
CA ASN A 305 -3.05 -17.18 22.97
C ASN A 305 -1.53 -17.40 23.07
N ALA A 306 -0.81 -16.37 23.50
CA ALA A 306 0.62 -16.42 23.78
C ALA A 306 0.87 -15.95 25.21
N ILE A 307 1.88 -16.48 25.88
CA ILE A 307 2.36 -15.92 27.15
C ILE A 307 3.19 -14.69 26.83
N VAL A 308 2.68 -13.52 27.21
CA VAL A 308 3.29 -12.23 26.92
C VAL A 308 3.89 -11.65 28.18
N ALA A 309 5.16 -11.27 28.13
CA ALA A 309 5.83 -10.48 29.17
C ALA A 309 6.02 -9.04 28.70
N ILE A 310 5.81 -8.08 29.60
CA ILE A 310 6.05 -6.66 29.35
C ILE A 310 7.33 -6.26 30.09
N ALA A 311 8.45 -6.23 29.37
CA ALA A 311 9.77 -6.00 29.96
C ALA A 311 10.74 -5.35 28.97
N CYS A 312 11.66 -4.53 29.47
CA CYS A 312 12.85 -4.11 28.71
C CYS A 312 13.88 -5.25 28.77
N TYR A 313 14.14 -5.92 27.66
CA TYR A 313 15.04 -7.07 27.61
C TYR A 313 15.84 -7.07 26.31
N GLY A 314 17.17 -7.13 26.40
CA GLY A 314 18.09 -7.23 25.25
C GLY A 314 18.11 -6.05 24.25
N GLY A 315 17.25 -5.04 24.39
CA GLY A 315 17.18 -3.88 23.48
C GLY A 315 16.44 -4.12 22.15
N TYR A 316 16.25 -5.37 21.74
CA TYR A 316 15.62 -5.75 20.46
C TYR A 316 14.07 -5.71 20.45
N ASN A 317 13.45 -5.12 21.48
CA ASN A 317 12.01 -4.87 21.54
C ASN A 317 11.65 -3.37 21.58
N GLN A 318 12.59 -2.47 21.24
CA GLN A 318 12.35 -1.02 21.19
C GLN A 318 11.46 -0.60 20.00
N GLU A 319 10.85 0.59 20.07
CA GLU A 319 10.11 1.21 18.95
C GLU A 319 9.10 0.26 18.26
N ASP A 320 8.22 -0.35 19.05
CA ASP A 320 7.18 -1.31 18.62
C ASP A 320 7.68 -2.67 18.11
N SER A 321 8.97 -2.98 18.25
CA SER A 321 9.43 -4.34 18.02
C SER A 321 9.11 -5.27 19.19
N ILE A 322 9.02 -6.57 18.89
CA ILE A 322 8.77 -7.64 19.86
C ILE A 322 9.90 -8.66 19.78
N ILE A 323 10.27 -9.23 20.93
CA ILE A 323 11.13 -10.42 20.97
C ILE A 323 10.22 -11.64 21.03
N MET A 324 10.53 -12.67 20.25
CA MET A 324 9.75 -13.90 20.20
C MET A 324 10.63 -15.11 20.50
N ASN A 325 10.07 -16.07 21.24
CA ASN A 325 10.77 -17.29 21.65
C ASN A 325 10.93 -18.24 20.46
N ARG A 326 12.18 -18.53 20.09
CA ARG A 326 12.52 -19.43 18.97
C ARG A 326 12.03 -20.85 19.19
N SER A 327 12.10 -21.38 20.41
CA SER A 327 11.57 -22.72 20.70
C SER A 327 10.06 -22.78 20.55
N SER A 328 9.33 -21.74 20.97
CA SER A 328 7.87 -21.67 20.75
C SER A 328 7.54 -21.64 19.25
N VAL A 329 8.28 -20.88 18.46
CA VAL A 329 8.14 -20.86 16.98
C VAL A 329 8.42 -22.24 16.38
N ASN A 330 9.50 -22.90 16.80
CA ASN A 330 9.86 -24.24 16.34
C ASN A 330 8.80 -25.30 16.69
N ARG A 331 8.14 -25.15 17.85
CA ARG A 331 7.00 -25.97 18.28
C ARG A 331 5.70 -25.67 17.52
N GLY A 332 5.66 -24.61 16.71
CA GLY A 332 4.53 -24.28 15.82
C GLY A 332 3.80 -22.97 16.14
N LEU A 333 4.28 -22.15 17.08
CA LEU A 333 3.67 -20.86 17.40
C LEU A 333 3.54 -20.00 16.12
N PHE A 334 2.31 -19.62 15.78
CA PHE A 334 1.97 -18.82 14.60
C PHE A 334 2.45 -19.35 13.24
N ARG A 335 2.79 -20.64 13.12
CA ARG A 335 3.14 -21.26 11.84
C ARG A 335 1.93 -21.22 10.89
N GLY A 336 2.19 -20.87 9.62
CA GLY A 336 1.14 -20.67 8.63
C GLY A 336 1.40 -21.43 7.34
N LEU A 337 0.32 -21.78 6.65
CA LEU A 337 0.30 -22.33 5.30
C LEU A 337 -0.19 -21.24 4.34
N TYR A 338 0.52 -21.10 3.25
CA TYR A 338 0.16 -20.23 2.13
C TYR A 338 -0.23 -21.08 0.93
N TYR A 339 -1.49 -20.97 0.52
CA TYR A 339 -2.03 -21.64 -0.64
C TYR A 339 -2.07 -20.69 -1.84
N THR A 340 -1.43 -21.09 -2.92
CA THR A 340 -1.46 -20.41 -4.23
C THR A 340 -2.13 -21.30 -5.27
N MET A 341 -2.88 -20.72 -6.20
CA MET A 341 -3.52 -21.47 -7.29
C MET A 341 -3.11 -20.94 -8.67
N TYR A 342 -2.74 -21.87 -9.55
CA TYR A 342 -2.50 -21.66 -10.97
C TYR A 342 -3.64 -22.27 -11.78
N LYS A 343 -4.18 -21.52 -12.74
CA LYS A 343 -5.19 -21.99 -13.69
C LYS A 343 -4.62 -21.80 -15.09
N ASP A 344 -4.73 -22.83 -15.92
CA ASP A 344 -4.48 -22.74 -17.36
C ASP A 344 -5.57 -23.51 -18.13
N GLU A 345 -5.80 -23.17 -19.38
CA GLU A 345 -6.81 -23.81 -20.23
C GLU A 345 -6.35 -23.88 -21.69
N GLU A 346 -6.74 -24.96 -22.37
CA GLU A 346 -6.45 -25.13 -23.79
C GLU A 346 -7.33 -24.19 -24.62
N HIS A 347 -6.75 -23.66 -25.69
CA HIS A 347 -7.47 -22.85 -26.65
C HIS A 347 -7.15 -23.30 -28.06
N ARG A 348 -8.19 -23.32 -28.90
CA ARG A 348 -8.03 -23.52 -30.33
C ARG A 348 -8.46 -22.26 -31.06
N ASN A 349 -7.50 -21.59 -31.68
CA ASN A 349 -7.78 -20.40 -32.45
C ASN A 349 -8.09 -20.80 -33.89
N VAL A 350 -9.38 -20.85 -34.22
CA VAL A 350 -9.92 -21.28 -35.53
C VAL A 350 -9.33 -20.48 -36.69
N THR A 351 -9.12 -19.17 -36.52
CA THR A 351 -8.59 -18.28 -37.57
C THR A 351 -7.11 -18.50 -37.86
N SER A 352 -6.32 -18.77 -36.81
CA SER A 352 -4.86 -18.94 -36.95
C SER A 352 -4.42 -20.41 -37.12
N GLY A 353 -5.34 -21.37 -36.94
CA GLY A 353 -5.06 -22.80 -36.96
C GLY A 353 -4.11 -23.29 -35.85
N ARG A 354 -3.80 -22.43 -34.87
CA ARG A 354 -2.98 -22.75 -33.70
C ARG A 354 -3.82 -23.42 -32.63
N GLU A 355 -3.30 -24.51 -32.12
CA GLU A 355 -3.89 -25.31 -31.06
C GLU A 355 -2.92 -25.36 -29.89
N GLU A 356 -3.42 -25.00 -28.71
CA GLU A 356 -2.72 -25.19 -27.45
C GLU A 356 -3.10 -26.55 -26.88
N LYS A 357 -2.11 -27.30 -26.41
CA LYS A 357 -2.31 -28.63 -25.82
C LYS A 357 -1.47 -28.78 -24.55
N PHE A 358 -2.05 -29.37 -23.53
CA PHE A 358 -1.32 -29.82 -22.35
C PHE A 358 -0.44 -31.01 -22.73
N MET A 359 0.86 -30.81 -22.57
CA MET A 359 1.90 -31.79 -22.88
C MET A 359 3.20 -31.30 -22.27
N ARG A 360 4.05 -32.24 -21.82
CA ARG A 360 5.41 -31.92 -21.40
C ARG A 360 6.24 -31.47 -22.60
N PRO A 361 6.76 -30.23 -22.59
CA PRO A 361 7.69 -29.78 -23.64
C PRO A 361 8.92 -30.68 -23.70
N GLN A 362 9.46 -30.91 -24.90
CA GLN A 362 10.71 -31.64 -25.10
C GLN A 362 11.74 -30.73 -25.76
N LYS A 363 12.98 -30.74 -25.24
CA LYS A 363 14.04 -29.81 -25.65
C LYS A 363 14.36 -29.89 -27.15
N HIS A 364 14.25 -31.08 -27.74
CA HIS A 364 14.61 -31.31 -29.15
C HIS A 364 13.53 -30.84 -30.16
N ASN A 365 12.25 -30.76 -29.75
CA ASN A 365 11.14 -30.47 -30.67
C ASN A 365 10.37 -29.18 -30.34
N THR A 366 10.70 -28.52 -29.21
CA THR A 366 9.97 -27.36 -28.70
C THR A 366 10.82 -26.09 -28.75
N ARG A 367 10.36 -25.10 -29.52
CA ARG A 367 10.94 -23.76 -29.60
C ARG A 367 10.68 -22.97 -28.31
N LYS A 368 11.68 -22.23 -27.84
CA LYS A 368 11.66 -21.47 -26.57
C LYS A 368 11.43 -22.34 -25.34
N PHE A 369 11.96 -23.56 -25.34
CA PHE A 369 12.06 -24.38 -24.15
C PHE A 369 12.63 -23.56 -22.98
N LYS A 370 11.96 -23.53 -21.83
CA LYS A 370 12.40 -22.75 -20.67
C LYS A 370 13.60 -23.45 -20.02
N ASN A 371 14.55 -22.67 -19.53
CA ASN A 371 15.70 -23.22 -18.81
C ASN A 371 15.38 -23.37 -17.32
N THR A 372 14.40 -24.22 -17.00
CA THR A 372 13.92 -24.46 -15.63
C THR A 372 13.55 -25.94 -15.46
N SER A 373 13.23 -26.38 -14.25
CA SER A 373 12.82 -27.75 -14.00
C SER A 373 11.41 -28.03 -14.54
N TYR A 374 11.28 -29.18 -15.21
CA TYR A 374 10.00 -29.80 -15.58
C TYR A 374 9.75 -31.09 -14.79
N ALA A 375 10.52 -31.32 -13.71
CA ALA A 375 10.43 -32.55 -12.92
C ALA A 375 9.07 -32.72 -12.22
N ALA A 376 8.41 -31.60 -11.92
CA ALA A 376 7.11 -31.59 -11.24
C ALA A 376 5.91 -31.91 -12.16
N ILE A 377 6.11 -32.14 -13.47
CA ILE A 377 5.04 -32.45 -14.43
C ILE A 377 5.22 -33.81 -15.11
N GLY A 378 4.11 -34.51 -15.33
CA GLY A 378 4.04 -35.75 -16.11
C GLY A 378 4.13 -35.50 -17.62
N GLU A 379 4.18 -36.56 -18.42
CA GLU A 379 4.29 -36.47 -19.89
C GLU A 379 3.11 -35.74 -20.56
N ASN A 380 1.93 -35.85 -19.96
CA ASN A 380 0.70 -35.16 -20.36
C ASN A 380 0.69 -33.66 -20.01
N GLY A 381 1.78 -33.11 -19.44
CA GLY A 381 1.85 -31.71 -19.02
C GLY A 381 1.10 -31.40 -17.72
N ILE A 382 0.52 -32.42 -17.08
CA ILE A 382 -0.22 -32.29 -15.83
C ILE A 382 0.75 -32.40 -14.65
N PRO A 383 0.63 -31.55 -13.61
CA PRO A 383 1.48 -31.64 -12.43
C PRO A 383 1.33 -32.96 -11.68
N ILE A 384 2.43 -33.44 -11.12
CA ILE A 384 2.49 -34.63 -10.27
C ILE A 384 2.10 -34.22 -8.85
N LEU A 385 1.09 -34.88 -8.29
CA LEU A 385 0.63 -34.63 -6.94
C LEU A 385 1.77 -34.85 -5.93
N HIS A 386 1.91 -33.96 -4.95
CA HIS A 386 2.95 -33.98 -3.92
C HIS A 386 4.39 -33.73 -4.39
N ALA A 387 4.62 -33.43 -5.67
CA ALA A 387 5.94 -32.99 -6.10
C ALA A 387 6.30 -31.64 -5.46
N ASN A 388 7.57 -31.53 -5.06
CA ASN A 388 8.15 -30.28 -4.59
C ASN A 388 8.41 -29.37 -5.78
N ILE A 389 8.23 -28.07 -5.57
CA ILE A 389 8.41 -27.04 -6.59
C ILE A 389 9.18 -25.88 -6.00
N GLN A 390 10.13 -25.36 -6.75
CA GLN A 390 10.91 -24.17 -6.41
C GLN A 390 10.47 -22.99 -7.28
N GLU A 391 11.00 -21.81 -6.97
CA GLU A 391 10.80 -20.64 -7.81
C GLU A 391 11.17 -20.95 -9.27
N ASN A 392 10.37 -20.45 -10.21
CA ASN A 392 10.51 -20.62 -11.66
C ASN A 392 10.31 -22.04 -12.22
N ASP A 393 10.15 -23.08 -11.39
CA ASP A 393 9.83 -24.43 -11.86
C ASP A 393 8.49 -24.46 -12.61
N VAL A 394 8.37 -25.36 -13.59
CA VAL A 394 7.13 -25.52 -14.36
C VAL A 394 6.08 -26.26 -13.55
N VAL A 395 4.93 -25.59 -13.37
CA VAL A 395 3.75 -26.13 -12.69
C VAL A 395 2.85 -26.85 -13.68
N ILE A 396 2.57 -26.24 -14.85
CA ILE A 396 1.68 -26.78 -15.88
C ILE A 396 2.42 -26.77 -17.22
N GLY A 397 2.61 -27.96 -17.81
CA GLY A 397 3.22 -28.11 -19.13
C GLY A 397 2.21 -27.84 -20.24
N LYS A 398 2.48 -26.84 -21.07
CA LYS A 398 1.62 -26.47 -22.20
C LYS A 398 2.45 -26.14 -23.41
N VAL A 399 2.02 -26.62 -24.57
CA VAL A 399 2.65 -26.30 -25.86
C VAL A 399 1.64 -25.71 -26.84
N VAL A 400 2.14 -24.95 -27.80
CA VAL A 400 1.38 -24.44 -28.93
C VAL A 400 1.97 -25.02 -30.22
N ASN A 401 1.12 -25.59 -31.08
CA ASN A 401 1.57 -26.17 -32.35
C ASN A 401 2.08 -25.08 -33.32
N LEU A 402 3.22 -25.35 -33.97
CA LEU A 402 3.80 -24.53 -35.04
C LEU A 402 3.71 -25.30 -36.37
N ARG A 403 2.85 -24.84 -37.29
CA ARG A 403 2.67 -25.50 -38.61
C ARG A 403 3.87 -25.32 -39.57
N HIS A 404 4.54 -24.17 -39.51
CA HIS A 404 5.68 -23.84 -40.36
C HIS A 404 6.71 -23.07 -39.54
N ASP A 405 7.71 -23.79 -39.02
CA ASP A 405 8.87 -23.19 -38.36
C ASP A 405 10.11 -23.41 -39.21
N THR A 406 10.81 -22.32 -39.55
CA THR A 406 12.03 -22.34 -40.39
C THR A 406 13.17 -23.14 -39.78
N ALA A 407 13.13 -23.42 -38.47
CA ALA A 407 14.14 -24.18 -37.75
C ALA A 407 13.71 -25.63 -37.43
N GLY A 408 12.58 -26.10 -37.96
CA GLY A 408 12.14 -27.50 -37.85
C GLY A 408 11.45 -27.88 -36.53
N TYR A 409 11.15 -26.93 -35.64
CA TYR A 409 10.45 -27.21 -34.38
C TYR A 409 8.94 -27.38 -34.59
N SER A 410 8.35 -28.42 -33.99
CA SER A 410 6.91 -28.70 -34.09
C SER A 410 6.06 -27.92 -33.08
N PHE A 411 6.66 -27.52 -31.96
CA PHE A 411 5.94 -26.91 -30.83
C PHE A 411 6.62 -25.63 -30.33
N ARG A 412 5.87 -24.78 -29.64
CA ARG A 412 6.37 -23.67 -28.82
C ARG A 412 5.96 -23.87 -27.38
N ASP A 413 6.88 -23.68 -26.45
CA ASP A 413 6.58 -23.75 -25.03
C ASP A 413 5.71 -22.56 -24.56
N ALA A 414 4.58 -22.86 -23.93
CA ALA A 414 3.67 -21.91 -23.30
C ALA A 414 3.30 -22.34 -21.86
N SER A 415 4.18 -23.11 -21.21
CA SER A 415 3.99 -23.66 -19.87
C SER A 415 3.84 -22.56 -18.80
N THR A 416 3.14 -22.87 -17.72
CA THR A 416 2.99 -21.97 -16.56
C THR A 416 4.01 -22.34 -15.48
N THR A 417 4.72 -21.35 -14.93
CA THR A 417 5.77 -21.53 -13.91
C THR A 417 5.35 -21.00 -12.54
N HIS A 418 5.95 -21.55 -11.48
CA HIS A 418 5.76 -21.09 -10.11
C HIS A 418 6.49 -19.77 -9.92
N LYS A 419 5.78 -18.74 -9.44
CA LYS A 419 6.30 -17.38 -9.29
C LYS A 419 6.74 -17.02 -7.88
N ASN A 420 6.36 -17.81 -6.88
CA ASN A 420 6.69 -17.45 -5.51
C ASN A 420 8.11 -17.93 -5.20
N ALA A 421 8.88 -17.09 -4.50
CA ALA A 421 10.23 -17.44 -4.05
C ALA A 421 10.24 -18.63 -3.07
N GLU A 422 9.14 -18.84 -2.35
CA GLU A 422 9.01 -19.94 -1.41
C GLU A 422 8.87 -21.28 -2.13
N ALA A 423 9.67 -22.24 -1.68
CA ALA A 423 9.46 -23.64 -1.97
C ALA A 423 8.02 -24.04 -1.61
N GLY A 424 7.41 -24.81 -2.50
CA GLY A 424 6.06 -25.29 -2.32
C GLY A 424 5.95 -26.77 -2.65
N ARG A 425 4.79 -27.33 -2.32
CA ARG A 425 4.41 -28.67 -2.71
C ARG A 425 3.07 -28.61 -3.45
N ILE A 426 2.95 -29.37 -4.54
CA ILE A 426 1.66 -29.54 -5.23
C ILE A 426 0.69 -30.26 -4.29
N ASP A 427 -0.33 -29.53 -3.87
CA ASP A 427 -1.32 -29.95 -2.88
C ASP A 427 -2.54 -30.60 -3.56
N GLY A 428 -2.93 -30.12 -4.74
CA GLY A 428 -4.02 -30.71 -5.49
C GLY A 428 -4.05 -30.27 -6.96
N VAL A 429 -4.60 -31.16 -7.80
CA VAL A 429 -4.73 -30.95 -9.25
C VAL A 429 -6.18 -31.28 -9.64
N TRP A 430 -6.85 -30.34 -10.31
CA TRP A 430 -8.22 -30.48 -10.80
C TRP A 430 -8.23 -30.28 -12.31
N GLN A 431 -8.83 -31.22 -13.00
CA GLN A 431 -8.95 -31.23 -14.46
C GLN A 431 -10.43 -31.34 -14.82
N ASP A 432 -10.88 -30.49 -15.73
CA ASP A 432 -12.25 -30.52 -16.23
C ASP A 432 -12.31 -29.79 -17.58
N LYS A 433 -13.49 -29.67 -18.19
CA LYS A 433 -13.72 -28.91 -19.43
C LYS A 433 -14.48 -27.63 -19.13
N ASN A 434 -14.14 -26.56 -19.83
CA ASN A 434 -14.89 -25.31 -19.76
C ASN A 434 -16.23 -25.44 -20.53
N SER A 435 -17.06 -24.40 -20.48
CA SER A 435 -18.35 -24.38 -21.20
C SER A 435 -18.22 -24.58 -22.71
N ASP A 436 -17.05 -24.27 -23.25
CA ASP A 436 -16.75 -24.35 -24.68
C ASP A 436 -16.15 -25.71 -25.07
N GLY A 437 -16.04 -26.64 -24.10
CA GLY A 437 -15.54 -28.00 -24.28
C GLY A 437 -14.02 -28.15 -24.21
N TYR A 438 -13.26 -27.07 -23.97
CA TYR A 438 -11.80 -27.12 -23.87
C TYR A 438 -11.35 -27.60 -22.48
N PRO A 439 -10.35 -28.49 -22.40
CA PRO A 439 -9.73 -28.88 -21.14
C PRO A 439 -9.12 -27.68 -20.40
N PHE A 440 -9.31 -27.64 -19.09
CA PHE A 440 -8.59 -26.74 -18.19
C PHE A 440 -8.02 -27.50 -17.00
N VAL A 441 -6.93 -26.95 -16.45
CA VAL A 441 -6.24 -27.49 -15.29
C VAL A 441 -6.15 -26.39 -14.24
N LYS A 442 -6.48 -26.74 -13.00
CA LYS A 442 -6.23 -25.92 -11.81
C LYS A 442 -5.30 -26.67 -10.88
N VAL A 443 -4.29 -25.99 -10.38
CA VAL A 443 -3.25 -26.57 -9.53
C VAL A 443 -3.15 -25.72 -8.28
N ARG A 444 -3.29 -26.35 -7.12
CA ARG A 444 -3.06 -25.69 -5.83
C ARG A 444 -1.70 -26.12 -5.30
N ILE A 445 -0.92 -25.13 -4.87
CA ILE A 445 0.40 -25.30 -4.28
C ILE A 445 0.30 -24.81 -2.84
N VAL A 446 0.88 -25.57 -1.91
CA VAL A 446 1.01 -25.18 -0.50
C VAL A 446 2.46 -24.87 -0.20
N SER A 447 2.71 -23.71 0.36
CA SER A 447 4.00 -23.27 0.88
C SER A 447 3.88 -23.03 2.37
N GLU A 448 4.94 -23.32 3.10
CA GLU A 448 4.96 -23.14 4.55
C GLU A 448 5.65 -21.83 4.92
N ARG A 449 5.02 -21.07 5.83
CA ARG A 449 5.52 -19.79 6.33
C ARG A 449 5.70 -19.84 7.82
N ILE A 450 6.96 -19.91 8.26
CA ILE A 450 7.35 -19.84 9.66
C ILE A 450 7.54 -18.36 10.03
N PRO A 451 7.17 -17.91 11.25
CA PRO A 451 7.50 -16.56 11.72
C PRO A 451 9.00 -16.24 11.59
N GLN A 452 9.30 -15.07 11.01
CA GLN A 452 10.66 -14.58 10.82
C GLN A 452 10.83 -13.17 11.39
N ILE A 453 12.08 -12.71 11.52
CA ILE A 453 12.39 -11.33 11.88
C ILE A 453 11.73 -10.38 10.87
N GLY A 454 11.10 -9.32 11.36
CA GLY A 454 10.34 -8.33 10.61
C GLY A 454 8.89 -8.70 10.29
N ASP A 455 8.45 -9.94 10.54
CA ASP A 455 7.04 -10.31 10.43
C ASP A 455 6.18 -9.54 11.44
N LYS A 456 4.94 -9.25 11.04
CA LYS A 456 4.04 -8.36 11.79
C LYS A 456 3.03 -9.14 12.61
N PHE A 457 2.93 -8.79 13.88
CA PHE A 457 1.99 -9.32 14.85
C PHE A 457 1.20 -8.18 15.50
N SER A 458 0.02 -8.48 16.04
CA SER A 458 -0.76 -7.52 16.80
C SER A 458 -1.53 -8.16 17.93
N SER A 459 -1.60 -7.49 19.09
CA SER A 459 -2.64 -7.78 20.09
C SER A 459 -4.03 -7.37 19.55
N ARG A 460 -5.10 -7.70 20.29
CA ARG A 460 -6.46 -7.20 19.99
C ARG A 460 -6.72 -5.75 20.40
N HIS A 461 -5.69 -5.00 20.79
CA HIS A 461 -5.83 -3.60 21.24
C HIS A 461 -5.11 -2.62 20.31
N GLY A 462 -4.89 -3.00 19.04
CA GLY A 462 -4.21 -2.14 18.07
C GLY A 462 -2.72 -1.97 18.38
N GLN A 463 -2.13 -2.92 19.09
CA GLN A 463 -0.70 -2.97 19.41
C GLN A 463 0.03 -3.80 18.37
N LYS A 464 0.32 -3.17 17.24
CA LYS A 464 1.09 -3.78 16.16
C LYS A 464 2.57 -3.74 16.50
N GLY A 465 3.26 -4.86 16.27
CA GLY A 465 4.72 -4.92 16.37
C GLY A 465 5.34 -5.86 15.37
N THR A 466 6.61 -5.61 15.06
CA THR A 466 7.45 -6.47 14.20
C THR A 466 8.35 -7.33 15.06
N VAL A 467 8.60 -8.58 14.66
CA VAL A 467 9.61 -9.40 15.34
C VAL A 467 10.98 -8.74 15.17
N GLY A 468 11.55 -8.20 16.25
CA GLY A 468 12.88 -7.60 16.26
C GLY A 468 13.98 -8.66 16.41
N MET A 469 13.70 -9.71 17.20
CA MET A 469 14.64 -10.82 17.41
C MET A 469 13.90 -12.12 17.73
N LEU A 470 14.45 -13.23 17.24
CA LEU A 470 14.09 -14.59 17.66
C LEU A 470 15.14 -15.08 18.67
N LEU A 471 14.78 -15.07 19.95
CA LEU A 471 15.68 -15.43 21.04
C LEU A 471 15.54 -16.93 21.39
N ASN A 472 16.64 -17.61 21.70
CA ASN A 472 16.59 -19.01 22.13
C ASN A 472 15.95 -19.12 23.52
N GLU A 473 15.36 -20.27 23.83
CA GLU A 473 14.58 -20.46 25.06
C GLU A 473 15.42 -20.41 26.34
N GLU A 474 16.68 -20.83 26.26
CA GLU A 474 17.66 -20.72 27.33
C GLU A 474 17.94 -19.25 27.70
N ASP A 475 17.94 -18.35 26.71
CA ASP A 475 18.19 -16.93 26.91
C ASP A 475 16.93 -16.15 27.32
N MET A 476 15.75 -16.78 27.28
CA MET A 476 14.50 -16.13 27.70
C MET A 476 14.42 -16.01 29.23
N PRO A 477 13.88 -14.89 29.76
CA PRO A 477 13.62 -14.78 31.18
C PRO A 477 12.57 -15.82 31.61
N PHE A 478 12.70 -16.33 32.83
CA PHE A 478 11.86 -17.42 33.32
C PHE A 478 11.39 -17.19 34.76
N THR A 479 10.25 -17.77 35.12
CA THR A 479 9.72 -17.71 36.49
C THR A 479 10.42 -18.73 37.39
N GLY A 480 10.23 -18.65 38.71
CA GLY A 480 10.71 -19.69 39.64
C GLY A 480 10.15 -21.09 39.37
N SER A 481 9.03 -21.20 38.64
CA SER A 481 8.46 -22.49 38.19
C SER A 481 9.01 -22.95 36.83
N GLY A 482 9.85 -22.15 36.17
CA GLY A 482 10.42 -22.44 34.86
C GLY A 482 9.57 -21.98 33.66
N LEU A 483 8.45 -21.29 33.88
CA LEU A 483 7.63 -20.76 32.79
C LEU A 483 8.39 -19.64 32.06
N ARG A 484 8.38 -19.67 30.73
CA ARG A 484 9.01 -18.70 29.85
C ARG A 484 7.97 -18.01 28.97
N PRO A 485 8.11 -16.71 28.66
CA PRO A 485 7.20 -16.05 27.75
C PRO A 485 7.43 -16.54 26.31
N ASP A 486 6.37 -16.49 25.52
CA ASP A 486 6.41 -16.70 24.07
C ASP A 486 6.82 -15.40 23.36
N LEU A 487 6.45 -14.26 23.94
CA LEU A 487 6.62 -12.94 23.38
C LEU A 487 6.97 -11.93 24.48
N ILE A 488 7.96 -11.08 24.25
CA ILE A 488 8.30 -9.97 25.12
C ILE A 488 8.06 -8.65 24.38
N MET A 489 7.14 -7.84 24.91
CA MET A 489 6.89 -6.49 24.42
C MET A 489 7.50 -5.45 25.36
N ASN A 490 7.83 -4.29 24.81
CA ASN A 490 8.45 -3.23 25.59
C ASN A 490 7.42 -2.41 26.40
N PRO A 491 7.69 -2.10 27.68
CA PRO A 491 6.83 -1.29 28.53
C PRO A 491 6.49 0.10 27.97
N HIS A 492 7.40 0.74 27.22
CA HIS A 492 7.19 2.06 26.63
C HIS A 492 6.01 2.09 25.64
N ALA A 493 5.58 0.92 25.16
CA ALA A 493 4.44 0.80 24.28
C ALA A 493 3.08 1.05 24.97
N VAL A 494 3.00 1.02 26.31
CA VAL A 494 1.74 1.13 27.04
C VAL A 494 1.36 2.59 27.37
N PRO A 495 2.22 3.42 28.00
CA PRO A 495 1.80 4.76 28.46
C PRO A 495 1.37 5.70 27.34
N SER A 496 2.13 5.74 26.22
CA SER A 496 1.85 6.59 25.07
C SER A 496 0.60 6.17 24.29
N ARG A 497 0.21 4.90 24.41
CA ARG A 497 -0.91 4.30 23.66
C ARG A 497 -2.18 4.14 24.48
N MET A 498 -2.05 4.19 25.81
CA MET A 498 -3.14 4.08 26.78
C MET A 498 -4.03 2.85 26.53
N THR A 499 -3.41 1.70 26.22
CA THR A 499 -4.08 0.42 25.94
C THR A 499 -4.31 -0.41 27.21
N ILE A 500 -4.97 0.19 28.21
CA ILE A 500 -5.22 -0.45 29.52
C ILE A 500 -6.04 -1.74 29.39
N ALA A 501 -6.95 -1.80 28.42
CA ALA A 501 -7.72 -3.01 28.15
C ALA A 501 -6.84 -4.25 27.86
N GLN A 502 -5.64 -4.08 27.29
CA GLN A 502 -4.71 -5.20 27.06
C GLN A 502 -4.16 -5.75 28.38
N LEU A 503 -3.85 -4.88 29.34
CA LEU A 503 -3.41 -5.30 30.66
C LEU A 503 -4.54 -6.02 31.41
N MET A 504 -5.76 -5.50 31.31
CA MET A 504 -6.93 -6.15 31.88
C MET A 504 -7.22 -7.50 31.21
N GLU A 505 -7.08 -7.62 29.88
CA GLU A 505 -7.20 -8.90 29.15
C GLU A 505 -6.21 -9.93 29.73
N CYS A 506 -4.96 -9.52 29.97
CA CYS A 506 -3.93 -10.38 30.51
C CYS A 506 -4.23 -10.87 31.95
N ILE A 507 -4.63 -9.95 32.85
CA ILE A 507 -5.03 -10.31 34.22
C ILE A 507 -6.23 -11.25 34.21
N PHE A 508 -7.25 -10.93 33.43
CA PHE A 508 -8.44 -11.75 33.31
C PHE A 508 -8.09 -13.13 32.72
N GLY A 509 -7.21 -13.17 31.71
CA GLY A 509 -6.68 -14.41 31.16
C GLY A 509 -5.98 -15.28 32.20
N LYS A 510 -5.18 -14.70 33.11
CA LYS A 510 -4.54 -15.44 34.22
C LYS A 510 -5.58 -16.08 35.15
N ILE A 511 -6.58 -15.30 35.58
CA ILE A 511 -7.67 -15.77 36.45
C ILE A 511 -8.40 -16.93 35.77
N SER A 512 -8.78 -16.74 34.51
CA SER A 512 -9.47 -17.72 33.68
C SER A 512 -8.70 -19.03 33.55
N VAL A 513 -7.39 -18.99 33.28
CA VAL A 513 -6.56 -20.20 33.18
C VAL A 513 -6.47 -20.92 34.53
N ARG A 514 -6.36 -20.19 35.65
CA ARG A 514 -6.29 -20.81 36.99
C ARG A 514 -7.62 -21.40 37.46
N LYS A 515 -8.75 -20.76 37.15
CA LYS A 515 -10.09 -21.28 37.47
C LYS A 515 -10.57 -22.35 36.48
N GLY A 516 -9.94 -22.46 35.31
CA GLY A 516 -10.38 -23.36 34.24
C GLY A 516 -11.64 -22.86 33.51
N THR A 517 -11.90 -21.54 33.53
CA THR A 517 -13.10 -20.92 32.95
C THR A 517 -12.71 -19.88 31.90
N LEU A 518 -13.59 -19.61 30.93
CA LEU A 518 -13.40 -18.52 29.98
C LEU A 518 -13.76 -17.17 30.61
N GLY A 519 -13.07 -16.10 30.20
CA GLY A 519 -13.35 -14.74 30.66
C GLY A 519 -14.36 -14.03 29.76
N ASP A 520 -15.38 -13.39 30.34
CA ASP A 520 -16.33 -12.53 29.62
C ASP A 520 -15.80 -11.09 29.55
N GLY A 521 -15.08 -10.77 28.47
CA GLY A 521 -14.55 -9.44 28.18
C GLY A 521 -15.52 -8.55 27.42
N THR A 522 -16.83 -8.81 27.46
CA THR A 522 -17.83 -8.01 26.73
C THR A 522 -17.81 -6.54 27.19
N PRO A 523 -17.67 -5.57 26.28
CA PRO A 523 -17.68 -4.14 26.63
C PRO A 523 -18.92 -3.77 27.43
N TYR A 524 -18.77 -2.90 28.44
CA TYR A 524 -19.83 -2.40 29.33
C TYR A 524 -20.46 -3.43 30.31
N SER A 525 -20.11 -4.71 30.23
CA SER A 525 -20.67 -5.78 31.09
C SER A 525 -19.61 -6.63 31.81
N HIS A 526 -18.33 -6.32 31.61
CA HIS A 526 -17.23 -7.08 32.19
C HIS A 526 -17.00 -6.73 33.66
N MET A 527 -16.22 -7.58 34.35
CA MET A 527 -15.80 -7.33 35.73
C MET A 527 -14.92 -6.08 35.84
N LYS A 528 -15.05 -5.38 36.96
CA LYS A 528 -14.21 -4.21 37.26
C LYS A 528 -12.82 -4.64 37.72
N VAL A 529 -11.86 -3.72 37.63
CA VAL A 529 -10.45 -3.97 38.04
C VAL A 529 -10.37 -4.48 39.48
N GLU A 530 -11.19 -3.95 40.39
CA GLU A 530 -11.12 -4.35 41.80
C GLU A 530 -11.67 -5.76 42.05
N GLU A 531 -12.63 -6.20 41.25
CA GLU A 531 -13.13 -7.58 41.28
C GLU A 531 -12.08 -8.55 40.72
N LEU A 532 -11.40 -8.16 39.63
CA LEU A 532 -10.27 -8.93 39.09
C LEU A 532 -9.15 -9.06 40.13
N ARG A 533 -8.81 -7.96 40.81
CA ARG A 533 -7.81 -7.94 41.89
C ARG A 533 -8.20 -8.87 43.04
N ALA A 534 -9.46 -8.82 43.49
CA ALA A 534 -9.94 -9.70 44.56
C ALA A 534 -9.80 -11.19 44.17
N GLN A 535 -10.13 -11.54 42.93
CA GLN A 535 -9.96 -12.91 42.43
C GLN A 535 -8.50 -13.33 42.28
N MET A 536 -7.60 -12.43 41.90
CA MET A 536 -6.16 -12.73 41.85
C MET A 536 -5.64 -13.10 43.24
N LEU A 537 -6.03 -12.33 44.27
CA LEU A 537 -5.66 -12.59 45.66
C LEU A 537 -6.26 -13.91 46.18
N GLU A 538 -7.53 -14.18 45.88
CA GLU A 538 -8.21 -15.45 46.22
C GLU A 538 -7.46 -16.67 45.65
N LEU A 539 -6.89 -16.54 44.45
CA LEU A 539 -6.13 -17.58 43.77
C LEU A 539 -4.64 -17.64 44.20
N GLY A 540 -4.23 -16.85 45.19
CA GLY A 540 -2.84 -16.78 45.65
C GLY A 540 -1.87 -16.19 44.62
N MET A 541 -2.37 -15.42 43.66
CA MET A 541 -1.56 -14.72 42.65
C MET A 541 -1.29 -13.27 43.06
N HIS A 542 -0.29 -12.66 42.42
CA HIS A 542 -0.01 -11.25 42.61
C HIS A 542 -1.22 -10.38 42.21
N PRO A 543 -1.67 -9.43 43.05
CA PRO A 543 -2.92 -8.67 42.84
C PRO A 543 -3.00 -7.93 41.51
N TYR A 544 -1.85 -7.55 40.95
CA TYR A 544 -1.74 -6.80 39.69
C TYR A 544 -1.18 -7.62 38.52
N GLY A 545 -0.98 -8.93 38.68
CA GLY A 545 -0.51 -9.79 37.59
C GLY A 545 1.00 -9.82 37.31
N ASN A 546 1.82 -9.14 38.12
CA ASN A 546 3.28 -9.24 38.07
C ASN A 546 3.80 -10.62 38.50
N GLU A 547 4.98 -10.98 38.02
CA GLU A 547 5.74 -12.17 38.43
C GLU A 547 7.21 -11.84 38.61
N ILE A 548 7.87 -12.54 39.54
CA ILE A 548 9.33 -12.50 39.70
C ILE A 548 9.94 -13.38 38.60
N LEU A 549 10.80 -12.78 37.79
CA LEU A 549 11.54 -13.47 36.73
C LEU A 549 13.05 -13.48 37.02
N TYR A 550 13.73 -14.44 36.44
CA TYR A 550 15.18 -14.62 36.47
C TYR A 550 15.73 -14.41 35.05
N ASN A 551 16.91 -13.81 34.95
CA ASN A 551 17.59 -13.58 33.68
C ASN A 551 18.01 -14.92 33.06
N GLY A 552 17.69 -15.16 31.79
CA GLY A 552 18.02 -16.42 31.11
C GLY A 552 19.53 -16.65 30.93
N GLN A 553 20.32 -15.58 30.84
CA GLN A 553 21.75 -15.64 30.60
C GLN A 553 22.57 -15.83 31.89
N THR A 554 22.20 -15.14 32.98
CA THR A 554 22.96 -15.17 34.24
C THR A 554 22.31 -16.03 35.32
N GLY A 555 21.02 -16.33 35.21
CA GLY A 555 20.24 -16.99 36.25
C GLY A 555 19.91 -16.09 37.45
N GLU A 556 20.38 -14.84 37.46
CA GLU A 556 20.11 -13.91 38.56
C GLU A 556 18.66 -13.43 38.54
N MET A 557 18.10 -13.19 39.73
CA MET A 557 16.77 -12.62 39.88
C MET A 557 16.74 -11.19 39.34
N MET A 558 15.76 -10.86 38.51
CA MET A 558 15.57 -9.51 38.00
C MET A 558 15.16 -8.56 39.14
N GLN A 559 15.71 -7.35 39.15
CA GLN A 559 15.42 -6.34 40.19
C GLN A 559 13.97 -5.83 40.16
N ALA A 560 13.31 -5.91 38.99
CA ALA A 560 11.94 -5.48 38.80
C ALA A 560 11.00 -6.69 38.63
N GLU A 561 9.79 -6.59 39.18
CA GLU A 561 8.72 -7.53 38.87
C GLU A 561 8.20 -7.28 37.47
N ILE A 562 7.94 -8.36 36.73
CA ILE A 562 7.54 -8.29 35.32
C ILE A 562 6.07 -8.64 35.18
N PHE A 563 5.31 -7.76 34.53
CA PHE A 563 3.94 -8.05 34.16
C PHE A 563 3.93 -9.11 33.05
N MET A 564 3.36 -10.27 33.34
CA MET A 564 3.33 -11.41 32.42
C MET A 564 1.95 -12.06 32.43
N GLY A 565 1.52 -12.69 31.34
CA GLY A 565 0.34 -13.55 31.32
C GLY A 565 -0.18 -13.87 29.92
N PRO A 566 -1.22 -14.71 29.82
CA PRO A 566 -1.77 -15.11 28.53
C PRO A 566 -2.54 -13.96 27.88
N THR A 567 -2.23 -13.65 26.62
CA THR A 567 -2.92 -12.63 25.81
C THR A 567 -3.13 -13.15 24.39
N PHE A 568 -4.24 -12.79 23.76
CA PHE A 568 -4.53 -13.21 22.39
C PHE A 568 -3.83 -12.34 21.34
N TYR A 569 -2.90 -12.94 20.59
CA TYR A 569 -2.14 -12.29 19.52
C TYR A 569 -2.52 -12.82 18.14
N GLN A 570 -2.35 -11.97 17.13
CA GLN A 570 -2.72 -12.23 15.75
C GLN A 570 -1.49 -12.09 14.85
N ARG A 571 -1.27 -13.04 13.94
CA ARG A 571 -0.29 -12.91 12.86
C ARG A 571 -0.91 -12.16 11.69
N LEU A 572 -0.26 -11.12 11.19
CA LEU A 572 -0.76 -10.28 10.10
C LEU A 572 -0.22 -10.75 8.75
N LYS A 573 -1.00 -10.57 7.66
CA LYS A 573 -0.64 -11.04 6.31
C LYS A 573 0.68 -10.48 5.73
N HIS A 574 1.15 -9.35 6.25
CA HIS A 574 2.29 -8.64 5.67
C HIS A 574 3.59 -9.20 6.22
N MET A 575 4.13 -10.18 5.52
CA MET A 575 5.40 -10.84 5.82
C MET A 575 6.56 -10.18 5.09
N VAL A 576 7.77 -10.34 5.62
CA VAL A 576 8.98 -9.74 5.05
C VAL A 576 9.30 -10.32 3.68
N ILE A 577 9.11 -11.63 3.51
CA ILE A 577 9.41 -12.34 2.27
C ILE A 577 8.64 -11.79 1.05
N ASP A 578 7.42 -11.30 1.25
CA ASP A 578 6.61 -10.71 0.17
C ASP A 578 7.02 -9.26 -0.14
N LYS A 579 7.91 -8.68 0.65
CA LYS A 579 8.28 -7.26 0.64
C LYS A 579 9.75 -7.00 0.41
N ALA A 580 10.60 -8.03 0.44
CA ALA A 580 12.03 -7.88 0.20
C ALA A 580 12.27 -7.59 -1.29
N HIS A 581 12.22 -6.31 -1.69
CA HIS A 581 12.60 -5.87 -3.03
C HIS A 581 13.73 -4.85 -3.00
N CYS A 582 14.77 -4.99 -3.84
CA CYS A 582 15.95 -4.12 -3.77
C CYS A 582 16.78 -4.04 -5.06
N MET A 583 17.77 -3.15 -5.03
CA MET A 583 18.84 -2.93 -6.00
C MET A 583 20.21 -3.35 -5.43
N THR A 584 21.21 -3.53 -6.29
CA THR A 584 22.61 -3.76 -5.90
C THR A 584 23.31 -2.47 -5.44
N ASN A 585 24.45 -2.60 -4.73
CA ASN A 585 25.27 -1.48 -4.22
C ASN A 585 25.70 -0.48 -5.31
N ASP A 586 25.95 -0.95 -6.52
CA ASP A 586 26.41 -0.13 -7.66
C ASP A 586 25.34 0.84 -8.22
N HIS A 587 24.24 1.07 -7.51
CA HIS A 587 23.25 2.08 -7.87
C HIS A 587 23.48 3.36 -7.07
N ASP A 588 23.42 4.50 -7.76
CA ASP A 588 23.37 5.82 -7.12
C ASP A 588 21.93 6.35 -7.11
N VAL A 589 21.61 7.11 -6.07
CA VAL A 589 20.36 7.84 -5.90
C VAL A 589 20.62 9.33 -6.03
N LEU A 590 19.78 10.05 -6.79
CA LEU A 590 19.89 11.50 -6.92
C LEU A 590 19.32 12.20 -5.67
N THR A 591 20.14 13.00 -5.01
CA THR A 591 19.78 13.79 -3.83
C THR A 591 19.97 15.30 -4.07
N THR A 592 19.56 16.13 -3.12
CA THR A 592 19.78 17.58 -3.17
C THR A 592 21.26 17.99 -3.19
N THR A 593 22.16 17.14 -2.67
CA THR A 593 23.62 17.38 -2.63
C THR A 593 24.36 16.72 -3.81
N GLY A 594 23.65 15.98 -4.66
CA GLY A 594 24.22 15.29 -5.83
C GLY A 594 23.85 13.82 -5.87
N TRP A 595 24.53 13.06 -6.73
CA TRP A 595 24.41 11.61 -6.76
C TRP A 595 25.14 10.98 -5.58
N LYS A 596 24.45 10.11 -4.85
CA LYS A 596 24.98 9.42 -3.67
C LYS A 596 24.82 7.91 -3.85
N PRO A 597 25.81 7.08 -3.50
CA PRO A 597 25.65 5.63 -3.48
C PRO A 597 24.45 5.22 -2.62
N ILE A 598 23.69 4.22 -3.06
CA ILE A 598 22.43 3.83 -2.40
C ILE A 598 22.61 3.37 -0.95
N ASP A 599 23.76 2.77 -0.62
CA ASP A 599 24.14 2.32 0.72
C ASP A 599 24.53 3.46 1.66
N GLU A 600 24.86 4.64 1.13
CA GLU A 600 25.16 5.84 1.91
C GLU A 600 23.93 6.75 2.13
N VAL A 601 22.77 6.46 1.52
CA VAL A 601 21.56 7.29 1.65
C VAL A 601 20.95 7.13 3.05
N THR A 602 20.67 8.26 3.70
CA THR A 602 20.09 8.35 5.04
C THR A 602 18.70 8.98 5.00
N LEU A 603 17.97 8.92 6.13
CA LEU A 603 16.66 9.58 6.25
C LEU A 603 16.75 11.12 6.25
N GLU A 604 17.93 11.68 6.53
CA GLU A 604 18.17 13.13 6.49
C GLU A 604 18.35 13.67 5.08
N ASP A 605 18.76 12.80 4.14
CA ASP A 605 18.93 13.18 2.73
C ASP A 605 17.57 13.49 2.09
N LYS A 606 17.56 14.44 1.15
CA LYS A 606 16.39 14.69 0.30
C LYS A 606 16.63 14.10 -1.07
N VAL A 607 15.84 13.07 -1.40
CA VAL A 607 15.96 12.27 -2.63
C VAL A 607 15.00 12.80 -3.71
N ALA A 608 15.45 12.80 -4.96
CA ALA A 608 14.62 13.15 -6.12
C ALA A 608 13.56 12.07 -6.37
N THR A 609 12.29 12.47 -6.27
CA THR A 609 11.11 11.63 -6.45
C THR A 609 10.21 12.16 -7.57
N LEU A 610 9.30 11.32 -8.05
CA LEU A 610 8.32 11.68 -9.08
C LEU A 610 6.90 11.69 -8.50
N GLN A 611 6.26 12.85 -8.43
CA GLN A 611 4.87 13.01 -7.99
C GLN A 611 4.01 13.62 -9.09
N GLU A 612 3.01 12.87 -9.56
CA GLU A 612 2.08 13.31 -10.62
C GLU A 612 2.80 13.85 -11.88
N GLY A 613 3.98 13.30 -12.18
CA GLY A 613 4.83 13.73 -13.30
C GLY A 613 5.86 14.82 -12.96
N ASN A 614 5.79 15.44 -11.78
CA ASN A 614 6.73 16.46 -11.32
C ASN A 614 7.90 15.87 -10.53
N VAL A 615 9.09 16.42 -10.71
CA VAL A 615 10.28 16.08 -9.92
C VAL A 615 10.25 16.90 -8.61
N VAL A 616 10.25 16.22 -7.47
CA VAL A 616 10.29 16.85 -6.13
C VAL A 616 11.32 16.18 -5.24
N TYR A 617 11.95 16.93 -4.34
CA TYR A 617 12.97 16.40 -3.43
C TYR A 617 12.40 16.21 -2.02
N GLU A 618 12.34 14.97 -1.54
CA GLU A 618 11.68 14.58 -0.29
C GLU A 618 12.56 13.68 0.57
N HIS A 619 12.32 13.68 1.88
CA HIS A 619 13.00 12.75 2.79
C HIS A 619 12.48 11.32 2.58
N PRO A 620 13.37 10.31 2.51
CA PRO A 620 12.96 8.92 2.60
C PRO A 620 12.18 8.67 3.90
N LEU A 621 11.11 7.88 3.79
CA LEU A 621 10.35 7.37 4.93
C LEU A 621 11.11 6.24 5.63
N GLN A 622 11.85 5.44 4.84
CA GLN A 622 12.63 4.30 5.33
C GLN A 622 13.76 3.94 4.36
N THR A 623 14.89 3.45 4.88
CA THR A 623 15.97 2.80 4.13
C THR A 623 15.95 1.30 4.43
N PHE A 624 16.28 0.47 3.44
CA PHE A 624 16.33 -0.99 3.56
C PHE A 624 17.71 -1.52 3.15
N GLU A 625 18.25 -2.42 3.97
CA GLU A 625 19.47 -3.17 3.72
C GLU A 625 19.27 -4.60 4.22
N TYR A 626 19.57 -5.59 3.38
CA TYR A 626 19.58 -7.01 3.78
C TYR A 626 20.42 -7.86 2.81
N ASP A 627 20.87 -9.01 3.30
CA ASP A 627 21.57 -10.01 2.48
C ASP A 627 20.58 -10.73 1.54
N TYR A 628 20.98 -10.92 0.29
CA TYR A 628 20.20 -11.59 -0.74
C TYR A 628 21.05 -12.61 -1.49
N GLU A 629 20.54 -13.84 -1.55
CA GLU A 629 21.08 -14.92 -2.36
C GLU A 629 19.98 -15.40 -3.31
N GLY A 630 20.18 -15.22 -4.61
CA GLY A 630 19.18 -15.56 -5.62
C GLY A 630 19.44 -14.87 -6.95
N ASP A 631 18.54 -15.07 -7.90
CA ASP A 631 18.63 -14.45 -9.22
C ASP A 631 18.15 -13.00 -9.18
N MET A 632 18.91 -12.08 -9.77
CA MET A 632 18.51 -10.69 -9.99
C MET A 632 18.16 -10.44 -11.44
N TYR A 633 17.12 -9.64 -11.67
CA TYR A 633 16.77 -9.13 -12.99
C TYR A 633 17.73 -8.00 -13.38
N GLU A 634 18.58 -8.27 -14.37
CA GLU A 634 19.53 -7.31 -14.93
C GLU A 634 19.06 -6.85 -16.32
N VAL A 635 18.88 -5.53 -16.45
CA VAL A 635 18.50 -4.89 -17.70
C VAL A 635 19.53 -3.83 -18.08
N GLU A 636 20.12 -4.01 -19.26
CA GLU A 636 21.17 -3.15 -19.78
C GLU A 636 20.86 -2.80 -21.25
N ALA A 637 20.80 -1.52 -21.54
CA ALA A 637 20.55 -0.97 -22.86
C ALA A 637 21.26 0.38 -22.99
N ASN A 638 21.36 0.91 -24.21
CA ASN A 638 22.00 2.20 -24.49
C ASN A 638 21.58 3.39 -23.59
N GLN A 639 20.42 3.33 -22.92
CA GLN A 639 19.91 4.38 -22.04
C GLN A 639 19.44 3.90 -20.67
N ILE A 640 19.51 2.60 -20.36
CA ILE A 640 18.99 1.99 -19.13
C ILE A 640 20.04 1.00 -18.62
N SER A 641 20.38 1.08 -17.34
CA SER A 641 21.17 0.09 -16.63
C SER A 641 20.55 -0.07 -15.25
N LEU A 642 19.99 -1.24 -14.95
CA LEU A 642 19.41 -1.55 -13.64
C LEU A 642 19.64 -3.03 -13.33
N LYS A 643 19.87 -3.31 -12.04
CA LYS A 643 19.97 -4.68 -11.51
C LYS A 643 19.20 -4.78 -10.20
N VAL A 644 18.09 -5.50 -10.23
CA VAL A 644 17.09 -5.50 -9.15
C VAL A 644 16.62 -6.92 -8.83
N THR A 645 16.09 -7.11 -7.63
CA THR A 645 15.44 -8.38 -7.27
C THR A 645 14.18 -8.60 -8.12
N PRO A 646 13.74 -9.85 -8.36
CA PRO A 646 12.63 -10.15 -9.27
C PRO A 646 11.29 -9.54 -8.85
N ASN A 647 11.08 -9.35 -7.56
CA ASN A 647 9.88 -8.74 -6.97
C ASN A 647 9.95 -7.20 -6.85
N HIS A 648 11.01 -6.55 -7.34
CA HIS A 648 11.13 -5.10 -7.29
C HIS A 648 10.11 -4.39 -8.18
N GLN A 649 9.45 -3.38 -7.61
CA GLN A 649 8.39 -2.62 -8.27
C GLN A 649 8.99 -1.59 -9.23
N MET A 650 9.00 -1.93 -10.51
CA MET A 650 9.50 -1.08 -11.59
C MET A 650 8.44 -0.08 -12.03
N TRP A 651 8.82 1.20 -12.14
CA TRP A 651 7.99 2.24 -12.77
C TRP A 651 8.16 2.20 -14.29
N VAL A 652 7.26 1.50 -14.98
CA VAL A 652 7.30 1.35 -16.45
C VAL A 652 5.92 1.46 -17.07
N ALA A 653 5.87 1.85 -18.34
CA ALA A 653 4.63 1.82 -19.12
C ALA A 653 4.48 0.52 -19.91
N LYS A 654 3.29 -0.07 -19.83
CA LYS A 654 2.84 -1.19 -20.66
C LYS A 654 1.80 -0.73 -21.68
N SER A 655 1.75 -1.41 -22.81
CA SER A 655 0.68 -1.25 -23.81
C SER A 655 -0.48 -2.19 -23.50
N TYR A 656 -1.69 -1.65 -23.38
CA TYR A 656 -2.88 -2.42 -22.98
C TYR A 656 -3.87 -2.69 -24.13
N THR A 657 -3.66 -2.09 -25.30
CA THR A 657 -4.59 -2.17 -26.45
C THR A 657 -3.84 -2.43 -27.76
N ARG A 658 -4.57 -2.93 -28.78
CA ARG A 658 -4.03 -3.01 -30.16
C ARG A 658 -3.62 -1.64 -30.73
N LYS A 659 -4.13 -0.53 -30.16
CA LYS A 659 -3.79 0.85 -30.53
C LYS A 659 -2.52 1.39 -29.86
N GLN A 660 -1.83 0.59 -29.03
CA GLN A 660 -0.61 0.98 -28.32
C GLN A 660 -0.77 2.20 -27.39
N GLU A 661 -1.87 2.26 -26.63
CA GLU A 661 -1.95 3.21 -25.49
C GLU A 661 -1.00 2.77 -24.37
N TRP A 662 0.00 3.60 -24.08
CA TRP A 662 1.00 3.38 -23.04
C TRP A 662 0.57 4.01 -21.73
N ARG A 663 0.53 3.22 -20.64
CA ARG A 663 0.20 3.72 -19.30
C ARG A 663 1.27 3.30 -18.30
N TYR A 664 1.84 4.27 -17.58
CA TYR A 664 2.79 4.02 -16.51
C TYR A 664 2.08 3.42 -15.30
N GLY A 665 2.76 2.50 -14.63
CA GLY A 665 2.34 1.92 -13.37
C GLY A 665 3.45 1.07 -12.77
N PHE A 666 3.23 0.64 -11.54
CA PHE A 666 4.13 -0.25 -10.84
C PHE A 666 3.93 -1.69 -11.32
N HIS A 667 5.03 -2.33 -11.67
CA HIS A 667 5.08 -3.72 -12.10
C HIS A 667 6.32 -4.40 -11.54
N GLU A 668 6.18 -5.62 -11.03
CA GLU A 668 7.34 -6.41 -10.62
C GLU A 668 8.31 -6.64 -11.78
N ALA A 669 9.61 -6.66 -11.49
CA ALA A 669 10.68 -6.90 -12.45
C ALA A 669 10.47 -8.23 -13.20
N ALA A 670 10.13 -9.30 -12.49
CA ALA A 670 9.80 -10.62 -13.05
C ALA A 670 8.61 -10.56 -14.03
N ASP A 671 7.66 -9.66 -13.78
CA ASP A 671 6.46 -9.51 -14.59
C ASP A 671 6.67 -8.67 -15.86
N ILE A 672 7.77 -7.93 -15.96
CA ILE A 672 8.11 -7.13 -17.14
C ILE A 672 9.16 -7.81 -18.03
N MET A 673 9.88 -8.80 -17.50
CA MET A 673 10.90 -9.54 -18.24
C MET A 673 10.37 -10.07 -19.58
N GLY A 674 11.09 -9.79 -20.65
CA GLY A 674 10.77 -10.22 -22.02
C GLY A 674 9.54 -9.54 -22.63
N LYS A 675 8.95 -8.55 -21.95
CA LYS A 675 7.83 -7.76 -22.47
C LYS A 675 8.33 -6.43 -23.03
N HIS A 676 7.57 -5.91 -23.99
CA HIS A 676 7.81 -4.58 -24.54
C HIS A 676 7.29 -3.53 -23.55
N VAL A 677 8.21 -2.87 -22.86
CA VAL A 677 7.93 -1.85 -21.83
C VAL A 677 8.70 -0.57 -22.11
N LYS A 678 8.21 0.56 -21.62
CA LYS A 678 8.90 1.85 -21.69
C LYS A 678 9.26 2.35 -20.30
N TYR A 679 10.51 2.75 -20.12
CA TYR A 679 10.99 3.38 -18.89
C TYR A 679 10.82 4.89 -18.96
N GLN A 680 10.79 5.56 -17.82
CA GLN A 680 10.72 7.02 -17.72
C GLN A 680 12.04 7.57 -17.18
N LYS A 681 12.64 8.51 -17.92
CA LYS A 681 13.91 9.15 -17.54
C LYS A 681 13.83 10.64 -17.22
N ASP A 682 12.64 11.24 -17.34
CA ASP A 682 12.40 12.65 -17.07
C ASP A 682 11.20 12.85 -16.14
N GLY A 683 11.00 14.10 -15.74
CA GLY A 683 9.80 14.62 -15.11
C GLY A 683 9.76 16.14 -15.28
N ASP A 684 8.65 16.75 -14.89
CA ASP A 684 8.48 18.20 -14.96
C ASP A 684 9.08 18.88 -13.72
N TRP A 685 9.97 19.84 -13.95
CA TRP A 685 10.56 20.66 -12.89
C TRP A 685 9.85 22.00 -12.84
N SER A 686 8.86 22.09 -11.95
CA SER A 686 7.95 23.23 -11.84
C SER A 686 8.29 24.10 -10.63
N VAL A 687 9.32 24.93 -10.77
CA VAL A 687 9.70 25.94 -9.77
C VAL A 687 9.62 27.36 -10.35
N PRO A 688 9.38 28.39 -9.53
CA PRO A 688 9.37 29.78 -10.00
C PRO A 688 10.70 30.20 -10.63
N ALA A 689 10.67 31.15 -11.56
CA ALA A 689 11.88 31.72 -12.14
C ALA A 689 12.76 32.34 -11.06
N TYR A 690 14.05 32.01 -11.07
CA TYR A 690 15.02 32.51 -10.10
C TYR A 690 15.68 33.79 -10.60
N GLN A 691 15.82 34.79 -9.74
CA GLN A 691 16.55 36.02 -10.04
C GLN A 691 17.84 36.05 -9.23
N LEU A 692 18.98 36.03 -9.92
CA LEU A 692 20.29 36.20 -9.28
C LEU A 692 20.56 37.69 -9.06
N SER A 693 21.11 38.01 -7.89
CA SER A 693 21.66 39.32 -7.58
C SER A 693 23.10 39.15 -7.09
N LEU A 694 24.02 39.89 -7.71
CA LEU A 694 25.44 39.83 -7.40
C LEU A 694 25.85 41.09 -6.63
N SER A 695 26.69 40.91 -5.61
CA SER A 695 27.22 42.02 -4.82
C SER A 695 27.93 43.02 -5.76
N GLY A 696 27.46 44.26 -5.79
CA GLY A 696 28.03 45.34 -6.61
C GLY A 696 27.58 45.38 -8.09
N LEU A 697 26.90 44.35 -8.61
CA LEU A 697 26.31 44.33 -9.97
C LEU A 697 24.76 44.35 -9.94
N GLY A 698 24.14 44.09 -8.78
CA GLY A 698 22.69 44.09 -8.61
C GLY A 698 22.02 42.89 -9.28
N ALA A 699 20.72 43.03 -9.58
CA ALA A 699 19.96 42.02 -10.31
C ALA A 699 20.43 41.93 -11.76
N VAL A 700 20.90 40.76 -12.19
CA VAL A 700 21.43 40.54 -13.53
C VAL A 700 20.37 40.07 -14.50
N ASP A 701 20.53 40.39 -15.78
CA ASP A 701 19.76 39.77 -16.86
C ASP A 701 20.05 38.26 -16.86
N MET A 702 19.09 37.44 -16.42
CA MET A 702 19.30 36.01 -16.23
C MET A 702 19.61 35.27 -17.53
N GLU A 703 19.03 35.66 -18.66
CA GLU A 703 19.30 34.98 -19.94
C GLU A 703 20.75 35.23 -20.39
N ALA A 704 21.19 36.50 -20.34
CA ALA A 704 22.55 36.88 -20.65
C ALA A 704 23.55 36.29 -19.64
N TRP A 705 23.20 36.27 -18.35
CA TRP A 705 24.05 35.74 -17.29
C TRP A 705 24.25 34.23 -17.41
N LEU A 706 23.18 33.45 -17.59
CA LEU A 706 23.26 32.00 -17.69
C LEU A 706 24.05 31.55 -18.92
N THR A 707 23.88 32.27 -20.04
CA THR A 707 24.66 32.03 -21.26
C THR A 707 26.14 32.35 -21.04
N PHE A 708 26.46 33.51 -20.46
CA PHE A 708 27.82 33.90 -20.09
C PHE A 708 28.46 32.92 -19.10
N PHE A 709 27.74 32.55 -18.05
CA PHE A 709 28.21 31.65 -16.99
C PHE A 709 28.46 30.24 -17.52
N GLY A 710 27.57 29.70 -18.36
CA GLY A 710 27.76 28.41 -19.01
C GLY A 710 29.00 28.38 -19.92
N ILE A 711 29.23 29.46 -20.68
CA ILE A 711 30.45 29.59 -21.49
C ILE A 711 31.69 29.67 -20.59
N TRP A 712 31.64 30.47 -19.53
CA TRP A 712 32.75 30.65 -18.58
C TRP A 712 33.10 29.35 -17.83
N ILE A 713 32.12 28.54 -17.44
CA ILE A 713 32.37 27.24 -16.80
C ILE A 713 33.16 26.31 -17.72
N GLY A 714 32.91 26.32 -19.03
CA GLY A 714 33.69 25.53 -19.99
C GLY A 714 35.07 26.13 -20.28
N ASP A 715 35.08 27.34 -20.86
CA ASP A 715 36.26 27.93 -21.49
C ASP A 715 36.94 29.05 -20.64
N GLY A 716 36.50 29.28 -19.41
CA GLY A 716 36.91 30.43 -18.57
C GLY A 716 37.73 30.08 -17.32
N TRP A 717 38.46 31.09 -16.84
CA TRP A 717 39.17 31.08 -15.56
C TRP A 717 39.29 32.49 -14.98
N CYS A 718 39.68 32.60 -13.72
CA CYS A 718 39.95 33.87 -13.06
C CYS A 718 41.44 33.99 -12.75
N THR A 719 42.00 35.19 -12.98
CA THR A 719 43.36 35.57 -12.56
C THR A 719 43.27 36.64 -11.49
N ASP A 720 44.41 36.99 -10.88
CA ASP A 720 44.45 38.02 -9.85
C ASP A 720 43.91 39.38 -10.33
N SER A 721 43.97 39.69 -11.63
CA SER A 721 43.57 41.01 -12.14
C SER A 721 42.28 41.02 -12.96
N ARG A 722 41.82 39.88 -13.48
CA ARG A 722 40.73 39.83 -14.49
C ARG A 722 40.06 38.45 -14.57
N VAL A 723 38.85 38.43 -15.13
CA VAL A 723 38.16 37.20 -15.58
C VAL A 723 38.45 37.01 -17.06
N THR A 724 38.92 35.81 -17.45
CA THR A 724 39.33 35.51 -18.82
C THR A 724 38.55 34.32 -19.38
N ILE A 725 38.16 34.40 -20.65
CA ILE A 725 37.54 33.31 -21.42
C ILE A 725 38.34 33.05 -22.69
N ALA A 726 38.61 31.78 -23.00
CA ALA A 726 39.10 31.37 -24.30
C ALA A 726 37.98 31.50 -25.34
N ALA A 727 38.12 32.44 -26.29
CA ALA A 727 37.12 32.76 -27.29
C ALA A 727 37.63 32.41 -28.71
N ASN A 728 38.21 31.22 -28.86
CA ASN A 728 38.74 30.70 -30.13
C ASN A 728 37.63 30.28 -31.12
N LYS A 729 36.45 29.90 -30.62
CA LYS A 729 35.31 29.45 -31.42
C LYS A 729 34.45 30.65 -31.86
N PRO A 730 34.14 30.83 -33.16
CA PRO A 730 33.29 31.95 -33.62
C PRO A 730 31.92 32.03 -32.92
N ARG A 731 31.29 30.87 -32.67
CA ARG A 731 30.02 30.77 -31.93
C ARG A 731 30.08 31.31 -30.51
N VAL A 732 31.21 31.13 -29.82
CA VAL A 732 31.43 31.63 -28.45
C VAL A 732 31.58 33.15 -28.48
N LYS A 733 32.32 33.67 -29.46
CA LYS A 733 32.51 35.11 -29.64
C LYS A 733 31.19 35.83 -29.87
N SER A 734 30.37 35.34 -30.82
CA SER A 734 29.05 35.95 -31.11
C SER A 734 28.10 35.92 -29.91
N ALA A 735 28.11 34.83 -29.12
CA ALA A 735 27.29 34.73 -27.92
C ALA A 735 27.75 35.72 -26.82
N LEU A 736 29.06 35.86 -26.61
CA LEU A 736 29.61 36.81 -25.64
C LEU A 736 29.39 38.28 -26.06
N GLU A 737 29.51 38.60 -27.36
CA GLU A 737 29.21 39.94 -27.90
C GLU A 737 27.74 40.35 -27.67
N ALA A 738 26.81 39.38 -27.68
CA ALA A 738 25.40 39.63 -27.37
C ALA A 738 25.10 39.74 -25.86
N CYS A 739 25.80 38.98 -25.01
CA CYS A 739 25.50 38.90 -23.58
C CYS A 739 26.17 40.02 -22.76
N LEU A 740 27.44 40.33 -23.02
CA LEU A 740 28.23 41.24 -22.18
C LEU A 740 27.65 42.67 -22.09
N PRO A 741 27.10 43.28 -23.16
CA PRO A 741 26.42 44.57 -23.06
C PRO A 741 25.17 44.55 -22.17
N ARG A 742 24.38 43.47 -22.21
CA ARG A 742 23.18 43.27 -21.37
C ARG A 742 23.54 43.14 -19.88
N LEU A 743 24.76 42.72 -19.58
CA LEU A 743 25.29 42.61 -18.22
C LEU A 743 26.01 43.88 -17.75
N ASN A 744 26.06 44.95 -18.56
CA ASN A 744 26.83 46.17 -18.29
C ASN A 744 28.33 45.90 -18.03
N LEU A 745 28.91 44.86 -18.64
CA LEU A 745 30.30 44.49 -18.47
C LEU A 745 31.16 45.00 -19.63
N THR A 746 32.24 45.71 -19.29
CA THR A 746 33.25 46.12 -20.28
C THR A 746 34.28 45.01 -20.49
N TYR A 747 34.66 44.76 -21.75
CA TYR A 747 35.56 43.68 -22.10
C TYR A 747 36.61 44.12 -23.12
N ARG A 748 37.75 43.43 -23.13
CA ARG A 748 38.82 43.57 -24.12
C ARG A 748 39.02 42.24 -24.83
N TYR A 749 38.86 42.24 -26.15
CA TYR A 749 39.26 41.11 -26.98
C TYR A 749 40.76 41.21 -27.31
N CYS A 750 41.50 40.11 -27.13
CA CYS A 750 42.92 40.00 -27.46
C CYS A 750 43.08 39.13 -28.71
N PRO A 751 43.25 39.72 -29.91
CA PRO A 751 43.24 38.98 -31.18
C PRO A 751 44.34 37.92 -31.27
N ASN A 752 45.55 38.25 -30.80
CA ASN A 752 46.73 37.39 -30.92
C ASN A 752 46.67 36.12 -30.05
N SER A 753 45.87 36.12 -28.99
CA SER A 753 45.74 34.98 -28.08
C SER A 753 44.35 34.35 -28.09
N CYS A 754 43.42 34.85 -28.92
CA CYS A 754 42.01 34.45 -28.97
C CYS A 754 41.33 34.43 -27.58
N LYS A 755 41.61 35.44 -26.75
CA LYS A 755 41.08 35.55 -25.38
C LYS A 755 40.20 36.78 -25.23
N LEU A 756 39.20 36.69 -24.37
CA LEU A 756 38.36 37.79 -23.94
C LEU A 756 38.60 38.04 -22.44
N ASP A 757 38.98 39.27 -22.09
CA ASP A 757 39.28 39.67 -20.72
C ASP A 757 38.25 40.69 -20.22
N ILE A 758 37.73 40.47 -19.01
CA ILE A 758 36.79 41.36 -18.31
C ILE A 758 37.47 41.85 -17.03
N SER A 759 37.66 43.16 -16.94
CA SER A 759 38.34 43.81 -15.81
C SER A 759 37.33 44.48 -14.88
N ASP A 760 36.41 43.70 -14.33
CA ASP A 760 35.43 44.15 -13.34
C ASP A 760 35.73 43.55 -11.96
N LYS A 761 35.79 44.39 -10.93
CA LYS A 761 36.18 43.98 -9.57
C LYS A 761 35.15 43.05 -8.94
N ASN A 762 33.86 43.37 -9.07
CA ASN A 762 32.76 42.66 -8.42
C ASN A 762 32.56 41.27 -9.07
N LEU A 763 32.60 41.21 -10.39
CA LEU A 763 32.57 39.95 -11.14
C LEU A 763 33.74 39.05 -10.77
N ARG A 764 34.96 39.61 -10.66
CA ARG A 764 36.16 38.86 -10.27
C ARG A 764 36.03 38.30 -8.86
N GLU A 765 35.56 39.08 -7.89
CA GLU A 765 35.36 38.61 -6.52
C GLU A 765 34.38 37.43 -6.45
N TYR A 766 33.34 37.45 -7.29
CA TYR A 766 32.38 36.36 -7.40
C TYR A 766 32.93 35.12 -8.13
N MET A 767 33.66 35.30 -9.24
CA MET A 767 34.15 34.19 -10.06
C MET A 767 35.42 33.52 -9.50
N ARG A 768 36.22 34.23 -8.71
CA ARG A 768 37.49 33.71 -8.17
C ARG A 768 37.32 32.39 -7.40
N PRO A 769 36.35 32.25 -6.45
CA PRO A 769 36.13 30.98 -5.76
C PRO A 769 35.70 29.82 -6.66
N LEU A 770 35.12 30.11 -7.83
CA LEU A 770 34.65 29.11 -8.80
C LEU A 770 35.76 28.69 -9.80
N SER A 771 36.89 29.40 -9.81
CA SER A 771 38.03 29.15 -10.68
C SER A 771 38.98 28.09 -10.09
N VAL A 772 38.49 26.86 -9.95
CA VAL A 772 39.13 25.74 -9.21
C VAL A 772 39.96 24.76 -10.07
N GLY A 773 40.21 25.10 -11.33
CA GLY A 773 40.89 24.23 -12.29
C GLY A 773 39.95 23.20 -12.95
N ALA A 774 40.35 22.68 -14.12
CA ALA A 774 39.46 21.90 -14.99
C ALA A 774 38.87 20.63 -14.35
N THR A 775 39.66 19.93 -13.53
CA THR A 775 39.26 18.66 -12.88
C THR A 775 38.31 18.83 -11.70
N ASN A 776 38.24 20.04 -11.12
CA ASN A 776 37.48 20.30 -9.89
C ASN A 776 36.23 21.15 -10.13
N LYS A 777 35.92 21.50 -11.39
CA LYS A 777 34.76 22.33 -11.73
C LYS A 777 33.45 21.74 -11.18
N TYR A 778 32.51 22.60 -10.82
CA TYR A 778 31.19 22.23 -10.32
C TYR A 778 30.18 23.36 -10.57
N LEU A 779 28.89 23.08 -10.44
CA LEU A 779 27.84 24.09 -10.51
C LEU A 779 27.47 24.60 -9.10
N PRO A 780 27.36 25.93 -8.89
CA PRO A 780 27.06 26.52 -7.58
C PRO A 780 25.60 26.30 -7.15
N GLU A 781 25.34 26.35 -5.84
CA GLU A 781 24.03 26.06 -5.21
C GLU A 781 22.82 26.79 -5.80
N TRP A 782 22.99 28.04 -6.26
CA TRP A 782 21.88 28.80 -6.83
C TRP A 782 21.35 28.18 -8.14
N VAL A 783 22.15 27.37 -8.84
CA VAL A 783 21.74 26.67 -10.06
C VAL A 783 20.55 25.74 -9.79
N TRP A 784 20.48 25.15 -8.61
CA TRP A 784 19.41 24.22 -8.24
C TRP A 784 18.06 24.90 -7.95
N LYS A 785 18.02 26.24 -8.01
CA LYS A 785 16.80 27.06 -7.90
C LYS A 785 16.24 27.48 -9.25
N LEU A 786 16.97 27.24 -10.34
CA LEU A 786 16.56 27.64 -11.69
C LEU A 786 15.30 26.88 -12.10
N ASN A 787 14.40 27.55 -12.81
CA ASN A 787 13.28 26.88 -13.45
C ASN A 787 13.75 26.12 -14.71
N LYS A 788 12.81 25.44 -15.37
CA LYS A 788 13.07 24.64 -16.58
C LYS A 788 13.73 25.44 -17.71
N GLU A 789 13.19 26.62 -18.03
CA GLU A 789 13.70 27.47 -19.12
C GLU A 789 15.10 27.99 -18.82
N GLN A 790 15.35 28.45 -17.59
CA GLN A 790 16.66 28.90 -17.15
C GLN A 790 17.70 27.78 -17.16
N SER A 791 17.31 26.57 -16.76
CA SER A 791 18.18 25.39 -16.82
C SER A 791 18.58 25.07 -18.26
N LEU A 792 17.65 25.19 -19.22
CA LEU A 792 17.93 25.04 -20.66
C LEU A 792 18.90 26.11 -21.19
N THR A 793 18.74 27.37 -20.76
CA THR A 793 19.66 28.45 -21.13
C THR A 793 21.08 28.20 -20.63
N LEU A 794 21.23 27.72 -19.39
CA LEU A 794 22.53 27.36 -18.84
C LEU A 794 23.18 26.20 -19.60
N ILE A 795 22.41 25.14 -19.90
CA ILE A 795 22.90 24.02 -20.74
C ILE A 795 23.32 24.53 -22.12
N SER A 796 22.56 25.45 -22.72
CA SER A 796 22.91 26.05 -24.01
C SER A 796 24.25 26.80 -23.95
N GLY A 797 24.51 27.56 -22.87
CA GLY A 797 25.80 28.19 -22.61
C GLY A 797 26.96 27.18 -22.49
N LEU A 798 26.75 26.08 -21.74
CA LEU A 798 27.72 24.99 -21.63
C LEU A 798 28.00 24.31 -22.99
N LEU A 799 26.98 24.16 -23.83
CA LEU A 799 27.14 23.55 -25.16
C LEU A 799 27.87 24.47 -26.14
N LEU A 800 27.77 25.79 -25.98
CA LEU A 800 28.53 26.75 -26.79
C LEU A 800 30.03 26.67 -26.51
N SER A 801 30.44 26.41 -25.26
CA SER A 801 31.83 26.19 -24.89
C SER A 801 32.30 24.80 -25.35
N ASP A 802 32.35 23.82 -24.46
CA ASP A 802 32.93 22.48 -24.71
C ASP A 802 31.94 21.48 -25.32
N GLY A 803 30.75 21.95 -25.71
CA GLY A 803 29.78 21.10 -26.39
C GLY A 803 30.14 20.80 -27.84
N HIS A 804 29.79 19.60 -28.31
CA HIS A 804 29.86 19.24 -29.71
C HIS A 804 28.58 18.57 -30.18
N THR A 805 28.26 18.77 -31.46
CA THR A 805 27.08 18.18 -32.09
C THR A 805 27.54 17.03 -33.00
N GLY A 806 27.05 15.82 -32.75
CA GLY A 806 27.32 14.67 -33.62
C GLY A 806 26.58 14.80 -34.96
N GLY A 807 26.99 14.01 -35.97
CA GLY A 807 26.41 14.04 -37.31
C GLY A 807 24.91 13.76 -37.42
N SER A 808 24.28 13.24 -36.35
CA SER A 808 22.84 13.01 -36.23
C SER A 808 22.07 14.13 -35.51
N GLY A 809 22.73 15.24 -35.17
CA GLY A 809 22.14 16.33 -34.36
C GLY A 809 22.14 16.06 -32.85
N SER A 810 22.81 14.99 -32.40
CA SER A 810 22.93 14.68 -30.96
C SER A 810 23.89 15.64 -30.26
N LEU A 811 23.52 16.13 -29.08
CA LEU A 811 24.33 17.08 -28.31
C LEU A 811 25.16 16.35 -27.27
N PHE A 812 26.43 16.72 -27.21
CA PHE A 812 27.40 16.14 -26.28
C PHE A 812 28.17 17.23 -25.55
N TYR A 813 28.59 16.94 -24.32
CA TYR A 813 29.48 17.79 -23.54
C TYR A 813 30.57 16.92 -22.90
N SER A 814 31.82 17.36 -22.99
CA SER A 814 32.97 16.64 -22.45
C SER A 814 33.59 17.42 -21.30
N THR A 815 33.96 16.74 -20.21
CA THR A 815 34.65 17.37 -19.07
C THR A 815 35.56 16.38 -18.35
N SER A 816 36.66 16.88 -17.78
CA SER A 816 37.54 16.11 -16.90
C SER A 816 37.13 16.16 -15.42
N SER A 817 36.10 16.95 -15.07
CA SER A 817 35.53 16.96 -13.72
C SER A 817 34.36 15.99 -13.61
N ILE A 818 34.52 14.96 -12.79
CA ILE A 818 33.43 14.01 -12.47
C ILE A 818 32.26 14.71 -11.78
N ARG A 819 32.56 15.67 -10.89
CA ARG A 819 31.53 16.45 -10.18
C ARG A 819 30.74 17.32 -11.15
N LEU A 820 31.40 18.00 -12.08
CA LEU A 820 30.69 18.78 -13.10
C LEU A 820 29.85 17.88 -14.00
N ALA A 821 30.34 16.69 -14.37
CA ALA A 821 29.56 15.75 -15.16
C ALA A 821 28.27 15.34 -14.43
N ASP A 822 28.36 15.06 -13.13
CA ASP A 822 27.22 14.71 -12.29
C ASP A 822 26.24 15.88 -12.11
N ASP A 823 26.75 17.08 -11.91
CA ASP A 823 25.97 18.32 -11.83
C ASP A 823 25.21 18.59 -13.14
N ILE A 824 25.85 18.39 -14.30
CA ILE A 824 25.20 18.56 -15.61
C ILE A 824 24.12 17.51 -15.84
N GLN A 825 24.32 16.28 -15.37
CA GLN A 825 23.29 15.24 -15.45
C GLN A 825 22.05 15.61 -14.62
N ARG A 826 22.24 16.17 -13.41
CA ARG A 826 21.16 16.71 -12.58
C ARG A 826 20.47 17.90 -13.26
N LEU A 827 21.25 18.83 -13.81
CA LEU A 827 20.72 19.99 -14.53
C LEU A 827 19.88 19.59 -15.75
N ALA A 828 20.28 18.53 -16.46
CA ALA A 828 19.50 17.99 -17.57
C ALA A 828 18.11 17.53 -17.12
N LEU A 829 17.99 16.87 -15.95
CA LEU A 829 16.71 16.47 -15.38
C LEU A 829 15.83 17.69 -15.06
N HIS A 830 16.39 18.74 -14.45
CA HIS A 830 15.69 20.00 -14.18
C HIS A 830 15.27 20.76 -15.44
N ALA A 831 15.98 20.58 -16.55
CA ALA A 831 15.60 21.08 -17.86
C ALA A 831 14.48 20.27 -18.54
N GLY A 832 14.03 19.15 -17.93
CA GLY A 832 13.09 18.19 -18.55
C GLY A 832 13.74 17.31 -19.62
N TRP A 833 15.07 17.26 -19.65
CA TRP A 833 15.86 16.35 -20.49
C TRP A 833 16.38 15.19 -19.65
N SER A 834 17.11 14.26 -20.26
CA SER A 834 17.98 13.33 -19.53
C SER A 834 19.37 13.32 -20.17
N ALA A 835 20.38 12.86 -19.42
CA ALA A 835 21.73 12.74 -19.93
C ALA A 835 22.36 11.39 -19.56
N ASN A 836 23.04 10.78 -20.52
CA ASN A 836 23.87 9.60 -20.27
C ASN A 836 25.30 10.04 -20.01
N LYS A 837 25.89 9.60 -18.89
CA LYS A 837 27.30 9.80 -18.55
C LYS A 837 28.08 8.52 -18.91
N ARG A 838 29.20 8.65 -19.60
CA ARG A 838 30.15 7.55 -19.81
C ARG A 838 31.59 8.05 -19.81
N LEU A 839 32.52 7.18 -19.45
CA LEU A 839 33.95 7.45 -19.61
C LEU A 839 34.29 7.41 -21.11
N HIS A 840 34.81 8.51 -21.66
CA HIS A 840 35.16 8.62 -23.06
C HIS A 840 36.63 8.29 -23.33
N THR A 841 37.52 8.79 -22.47
CA THR A 841 38.95 8.53 -22.55
C THR A 841 39.48 8.39 -21.13
N ALA A 842 40.04 7.24 -20.81
CA ALA A 842 40.66 7.02 -19.51
C ALA A 842 42.00 7.77 -19.43
N ALA A 843 42.43 8.14 -18.22
CA ALA A 843 43.80 8.56 -17.96
C ALA A 843 44.78 7.48 -18.43
N GLY A 844 45.91 7.88 -19.02
CA GLY A 844 46.89 6.95 -19.58
C GLY A 844 46.68 6.60 -21.06
N THR A 845 45.65 7.13 -21.72
CA THR A 845 45.38 6.85 -23.13
C THR A 845 46.30 7.69 -24.04
N PRO A 846 47.09 7.08 -24.94
CA PRO A 846 47.92 7.83 -25.87
C PRO A 846 47.08 8.53 -26.95
N TYR A 847 47.43 9.75 -27.30
CA TYR A 847 46.79 10.52 -28.37
C TYR A 847 47.81 11.20 -29.29
N ALA A 848 47.41 11.44 -30.53
CA ALA A 848 48.18 12.20 -31.52
C ALA A 848 47.27 13.27 -32.14
N ILE A 849 47.62 14.55 -31.96
CA ILE A 849 46.94 15.69 -32.57
C ILE A 849 47.97 16.47 -33.38
N GLY A 850 47.88 16.38 -34.71
CA GLY A 850 48.88 16.96 -35.62
C GLY A 850 50.28 16.37 -35.38
N ASN A 851 51.28 17.22 -35.16
CA ASN A 851 52.67 16.81 -34.88
C ASN A 851 52.94 16.55 -33.38
N HIS A 852 51.93 16.56 -32.52
CA HIS A 852 52.08 16.36 -31.07
C HIS A 852 51.49 15.02 -30.64
N SER A 853 52.32 14.17 -30.03
CA SER A 853 51.92 12.94 -29.36
C SER A 853 52.05 13.08 -27.84
N GLY A 854 51.06 12.58 -27.09
CA GLY A 854 51.04 12.65 -25.63
C GLY A 854 50.17 11.57 -25.01
N VAL A 855 50.01 11.62 -23.70
CA VAL A 855 49.16 10.70 -22.92
C VAL A 855 48.15 11.52 -22.13
N THR A 856 46.88 11.11 -22.10
CA THR A 856 45.86 11.78 -21.28
C THR A 856 46.22 11.67 -19.81
N THR A 857 46.25 12.80 -19.10
CA THR A 857 46.63 12.83 -17.69
C THR A 857 45.45 12.60 -16.74
N GLN A 858 44.22 12.71 -17.24
CA GLN A 858 42.98 12.66 -16.46
C GLN A 858 41.90 11.94 -17.26
N ASP A 859 40.91 11.40 -16.56
CA ASP A 859 39.71 10.83 -17.16
C ASP A 859 38.88 11.93 -17.82
N LEU A 860 38.40 11.65 -19.03
CA LEU A 860 37.51 12.51 -19.78
C LEU A 860 36.12 11.87 -19.84
N TRP A 861 35.16 12.52 -19.20
CA TRP A 861 33.75 12.12 -19.16
C TRP A 861 32.99 12.76 -20.32
N LEU A 862 32.13 11.98 -20.96
CA LEU A 862 31.24 12.44 -22.03
C LEU A 862 29.79 12.30 -21.58
N LEU A 863 29.06 13.42 -21.64
CA LEU A 863 27.63 13.48 -21.46
C LEU A 863 26.93 13.54 -22.81
N SER A 864 25.93 12.70 -23.01
CA SER A 864 25.05 12.73 -24.18
C SER A 864 23.64 13.16 -23.75
N PHE A 865 23.19 14.31 -24.22
CA PHE A 865 21.87 14.85 -23.89
C PHE A 865 20.77 14.21 -24.73
N ILE A 866 19.67 13.86 -24.08
CA ILE A 866 18.49 13.24 -24.68
C ILE A 866 17.32 14.22 -24.51
N GLN A 867 16.91 14.84 -25.62
CA GLN A 867 15.89 15.90 -25.60
C GLN A 867 14.47 15.37 -25.78
N SER A 868 14.27 14.37 -26.63
CA SER A 868 12.93 13.89 -27.04
C SER A 868 12.71 12.39 -26.83
N LYS A 869 13.78 11.60 -26.63
CA LYS A 869 13.72 10.13 -26.47
C LYS A 869 13.83 9.67 -25.01
N ASN A 870 13.28 10.44 -24.08
CA ASN A 870 13.32 10.15 -22.62
C ASN A 870 12.46 8.94 -22.20
N ARG A 871 11.81 8.25 -23.15
CA ARG A 871 11.04 7.03 -22.94
C ARG A 871 11.65 5.83 -23.66
N PRO A 872 12.84 5.38 -23.25
CA PRO A 872 13.49 4.23 -23.88
C PRO A 872 12.61 2.98 -23.72
N ALA A 873 12.45 2.28 -24.85
CA ALA A 873 11.70 1.03 -24.91
C ALA A 873 12.67 -0.16 -24.83
N MET A 874 12.33 -1.13 -23.97
CA MET A 874 12.98 -2.44 -23.95
C MET A 874 12.17 -3.42 -24.79
N ASN A 875 12.84 -4.34 -25.50
CA ASN A 875 12.20 -5.39 -26.31
C ASN A 875 11.30 -4.86 -27.45
N HIS A 876 11.67 -3.74 -28.07
CA HIS A 876 10.96 -3.19 -29.23
C HIS A 876 11.37 -3.92 -30.52
N GLY A 877 10.49 -4.73 -31.12
CA GLY A 877 10.84 -5.59 -32.26
C GLY A 877 11.51 -6.90 -31.80
N HIS A 878 11.09 -8.03 -32.37
CA HIS A 878 11.33 -9.38 -31.82
C HIS A 878 12.81 -9.76 -31.49
N HIS A 879 12.99 -10.26 -30.26
CA HIS A 879 13.95 -11.26 -29.73
C HIS A 879 15.46 -10.93 -29.52
N LYS A 880 15.79 -10.82 -28.21
CA LYS A 880 16.93 -11.36 -27.45
C LYS A 880 18.39 -11.02 -27.80
N THR A 881 18.70 -10.41 -28.93
CA THR A 881 19.99 -9.74 -29.14
C THR A 881 19.82 -8.70 -30.24
N GLN A 882 19.20 -7.57 -29.90
CA GLN A 882 19.49 -6.36 -30.66
C GLN A 882 20.91 -5.94 -30.24
N ARG A 883 21.77 -5.56 -31.19
CA ARG A 883 23.10 -5.02 -30.88
C ARG A 883 22.93 -3.88 -29.85
N GLY A 884 23.27 -4.12 -28.58
CA GLY A 884 23.18 -3.14 -27.50
C GLY A 884 21.99 -3.22 -26.53
N GLN A 885 21.25 -4.34 -26.44
CA GLN A 885 20.30 -4.61 -25.34
C GLN A 885 20.52 -6.01 -24.74
N ARG A 886 20.68 -6.09 -23.42
CA ARG A 886 20.80 -7.31 -22.60
C ARG A 886 19.72 -7.27 -21.51
N GLU A 887 18.99 -8.37 -21.38
CA GLU A 887 17.94 -8.54 -20.37
C GLU A 887 17.97 -10.00 -19.92
N GLU A 888 18.40 -10.26 -18.69
CA GLU A 888 18.61 -11.61 -18.17
C GLU A 888 18.46 -11.68 -16.65
N MET A 889 18.34 -12.91 -16.15
CA MET A 889 18.40 -13.21 -14.73
C MET A 889 19.83 -13.63 -14.42
N VAL A 890 20.46 -12.97 -13.45
CA VAL A 890 21.86 -13.19 -13.08
C VAL A 890 21.93 -13.64 -11.63
N PRO A 891 22.59 -14.77 -11.32
CA PRO A 891 22.77 -15.19 -9.94
C PRO A 891 23.56 -14.13 -9.18
N PHE A 892 23.11 -13.83 -7.97
CA PHE A 892 23.69 -12.83 -7.10
C PHE A 892 23.75 -13.36 -5.67
N ASN A 893 24.85 -13.06 -5.01
CA ASN A 893 25.01 -13.29 -3.58
C ASN A 893 25.69 -12.04 -2.99
N GLY A 894 24.96 -11.30 -2.17
CA GLY A 894 25.45 -10.08 -1.55
C GLY A 894 24.34 -9.23 -0.95
N LYS A 895 24.68 -8.03 -0.51
CA LYS A 895 23.70 -7.08 0.05
C LYS A 895 22.92 -6.37 -1.04
N VAL A 896 21.65 -6.10 -0.75
CA VAL A 896 20.75 -5.34 -1.60
C VAL A 896 20.09 -4.21 -0.81
N PHE A 897 19.80 -3.10 -1.49
CA PHE A 897 19.38 -1.82 -0.91
C PHE A 897 18.10 -1.27 -1.54
N CYS A 898 17.26 -0.58 -0.77
CA CYS A 898 16.07 0.13 -1.29
C CYS A 898 15.67 1.29 -0.39
N LEU A 899 14.82 2.18 -0.92
CA LEU A 899 14.24 3.32 -0.20
C LEU A 899 12.72 3.29 -0.30
N GLU A 900 12.02 3.64 0.79
CA GLU A 900 10.61 4.04 0.76
C GLU A 900 10.55 5.57 0.73
N VAL A 901 9.94 6.14 -0.31
CA VAL A 901 9.79 7.60 -0.48
C VAL A 901 8.30 7.96 -0.63
N PRO A 902 7.86 9.17 -0.26
CA PRO A 902 6.44 9.55 -0.33
C PRO A 902 5.83 9.44 -1.73
N GLY A 903 6.58 9.80 -2.78
CA GLY A 903 6.18 9.64 -4.18
C GLY A 903 6.25 8.22 -4.74
N HIS A 904 6.68 7.22 -3.95
CA HIS A 904 6.91 5.81 -4.34
C HIS A 904 7.88 5.55 -5.52
N VAL A 905 8.34 6.59 -6.21
CA VAL A 905 9.31 6.53 -7.32
C VAL A 905 10.45 7.46 -6.97
N PHE A 906 11.68 6.97 -7.01
CA PHE A 906 12.89 7.78 -6.87
C PHE A 906 13.84 7.58 -8.04
N TYR A 907 14.68 8.58 -8.29
CA TYR A 907 15.56 8.62 -9.46
C TYR A 907 16.89 7.93 -9.15
N VAL A 908 17.25 6.95 -9.99
CA VAL A 908 18.45 6.13 -9.83
C VAL A 908 19.28 6.07 -11.11
N ARG A 909 20.58 5.78 -10.98
CA ARG A 909 21.48 5.43 -12.09
C ARG A 909 22.39 4.27 -11.70
N ARG A 910 22.98 3.64 -12.70
CA ARG A 910 24.01 2.61 -12.59
C ARG A 910 24.98 2.75 -13.76
#